data_AF-A0A0G0H1I5-F1
#
_entry.id   AF-A0A0G0H1I5-F1
#
_cell.length_a   1.000
_cell.length_b   1.000
_cell.length_c   1.000
_cell.angle_alpha   90.00
_cell.angle_beta   90.00
_cell.angle_gamma   90.00
#
_symmetry.space_group_name_H-M   'P 1'
#
loop_
_entity.id
_entity.type
_entity.pdbx_description
1 polymer ?
#
loop_
_entity_poly.entity_id
_entity_poly.type
_entity_poly.pdbx_seq_one_letter_code
_entity_poly.pdbx_strand_id
1 'polypeptide(L)'
;MQEVCDIMKSMDFFAFHYTLGMQFYLQGFINQMDYILNYFSPLLLLKTLFAPWKKMIEVDKSPGFNPQKIFEVFTFNLISRGIGAIVRLVLIFVSFVFIIFGFLGGAMGIVFWILLPFLGIPLYNKYQRRPENYIRNMMFDIKKSLRKPLEVVFSSSAGMFVLNHLGITNQAALADAKEENLDISKFEPESFTQLMEHIMVSNIYPDEFFRKYSVKKEDFKYAAEWWDMARRDETQIGGSGIGRPGLALELLFGYTPTLNQYSVDLSTPFSFSHHLIGRQDEVSRMERILTAGSSVIIIGPPGVGKKTVVLEFARRAASGQFGTAMAFRRVLEFDYNSLLSQAKDLNEKKALLAAVLEEAAYAGNIILMVRDIQRLTHSEVEGYDFTDIFEAHLEKRELKIIAITTPAEYERFIGPNLRLRKYLEKVEIAPPSKTEAFEILIESAKDWEARSGLVIRIPALRKILEESDRYITETPFPEKAIEILDGVITFVQNKKAIEVTSDDVNAVLAEKTGISFARLTDSEKTRMGKIETIIHEKLINQDSAVSLIGKSLRARTLGASDSSRPVGSFLFLGPTGVGKTETAKVLAKVYYGSEESILRFDMAEYSGREGLERLIGSQERNLPGALTVAIKNRPASLLLLDEIEKA
;
A
#
# COMPACT_ATOMS: atom_id res chain seq x y z
N MET A 1 21.31 42.58 4.01
CA MET A 1 20.93 41.16 3.77
C MET A 1 20.96 40.33 5.05
N GLN A 2 21.97 40.46 5.93
CA GLN A 2 21.99 39.79 7.24
C GLN A 2 20.79 40.20 8.14
N GLU A 3 20.46 41.50 8.21
CA GLU A 3 19.28 41.98 8.96
C GLU A 3 17.94 41.54 8.36
N VAL A 4 17.87 41.35 7.03
CA VAL A 4 16.68 40.81 6.37
C VAL A 4 16.52 39.31 6.65
N CYS A 5 17.63 38.57 6.78
CA CYS A 5 17.64 37.18 7.26
C CYS A 5 17.28 37.06 8.75
N ASP A 6 17.62 38.05 9.58
CA ASP A 6 17.28 38.04 11.00
C ASP A 6 15.82 38.47 11.28
N ILE A 7 15.23 39.33 10.43
CA ILE A 7 13.79 39.66 10.45
C ILE A 7 12.92 38.48 9.96
N MET A 8 13.49 37.55 9.17
CA MET A 8 12.80 36.34 8.70
C MET A 8 12.78 35.19 9.74
N LYS A 9 13.42 35.35 10.90
CA LYS A 9 13.38 34.41 12.04
C LYS A 9 12.21 34.79 12.95
N SER A 10 11.19 33.93 12.99
CA SER A 10 9.81 34.19 13.47
C SER A 10 9.15 35.40 12.82
N MET A 11 8.67 35.24 11.60
CA MET A 11 7.91 36.29 10.93
C MET A 11 6.63 36.59 11.75
N ASP A 12 6.56 37.82 12.29
CA ASP A 12 5.38 38.30 12.99
C ASP A 12 4.14 38.20 12.10
N PHE A 13 2.98 38.02 12.74
CA PHE A 13 1.71 37.85 12.06
C PHE A 13 1.47 38.88 10.96
N PHE A 14 1.75 40.16 11.23
CA PHE A 14 1.57 41.24 10.26
C PHE A 14 2.54 41.15 9.08
N ALA A 15 3.80 40.81 9.33
CA ALA A 15 4.78 40.61 8.26
C ALA A 15 4.37 39.44 7.37
N PHE A 16 3.90 38.33 7.94
CA PHE A 16 3.31 37.23 7.19
C PHE A 16 2.11 37.69 6.36
N HIS A 17 1.14 38.32 7.02
CA HIS A 17 -0.16 38.69 6.44
C HIS A 17 -0.02 39.54 5.18
N TYR A 18 0.86 40.54 5.22
CA TYR A 18 1.08 41.47 4.11
C TYR A 18 2.13 40.99 3.07
N THR A 19 2.79 39.85 3.30
CA THR A 19 3.75 39.28 2.32
C THR A 19 3.26 37.92 1.82
N LEU A 20 3.63 36.83 2.48
CA LEU A 20 3.26 35.45 2.15
C LEU A 20 1.75 35.20 2.23
N GLY A 21 1.06 35.79 3.21
CA GLY A 21 -0.39 35.70 3.35
C GLY A 21 -1.13 36.24 2.13
N MET A 22 -0.68 37.36 1.58
CA MET A 22 -1.21 37.93 0.34
C MET A 22 -0.97 37.00 -0.86
N GLN A 23 0.20 36.36 -0.95
CA GLN A 23 0.48 35.36 -1.99
C GLN A 23 -0.45 34.15 -1.87
N PHE A 24 -0.69 33.65 -0.66
CA PHE A 24 -1.65 32.56 -0.44
C PHE A 24 -3.08 32.95 -0.79
N TYR A 25 -3.50 34.18 -0.46
CA TYR A 25 -4.80 34.70 -0.86
C TYR A 25 -4.92 34.77 -2.39
N LEU A 26 -3.93 35.34 -3.07
CA LEU A 26 -3.90 35.44 -4.53
C LEU A 26 -3.89 34.06 -5.19
N GLN A 27 -3.11 33.12 -4.66
CA GLN A 27 -3.11 31.74 -5.14
C GLN A 27 -4.47 31.08 -4.92
N GLY A 28 -5.10 31.30 -3.77
CA GLY A 28 -6.46 30.84 -3.49
C GLY A 28 -7.48 31.40 -4.46
N PHE A 29 -7.35 32.69 -4.79
CA PHE A 29 -8.20 33.36 -5.78
C PHE A 29 -7.99 32.80 -7.20
N ILE A 30 -6.74 32.62 -7.64
CA ILE A 30 -6.42 31.98 -8.93
C ILE A 30 -6.98 30.56 -8.96
N ASN A 31 -6.73 29.77 -7.91
CA ASN A 31 -7.25 28.41 -7.79
C ASN A 31 -8.78 28.37 -7.81
N GLN A 32 -9.46 29.36 -7.22
CA GLN A 32 -10.91 29.48 -7.29
C GLN A 32 -11.37 29.78 -8.72
N MET A 33 -10.68 30.66 -9.45
CA MET A 33 -11.01 30.94 -10.85
C MET A 33 -10.77 29.71 -11.73
N ASP A 34 -9.63 29.05 -11.56
CA ASP A 34 -9.30 27.80 -12.24
C ASP A 34 -10.30 26.70 -11.88
N TYR A 35 -10.75 26.64 -10.62
CA TYR A 35 -11.79 25.72 -10.19
C TYR A 35 -13.10 26.00 -10.94
N ILE A 36 -13.56 27.25 -11.01
CA ILE A 36 -14.79 27.60 -11.73
C ILE A 36 -14.66 27.26 -13.22
N LEU A 37 -13.51 27.57 -13.83
CA LEU A 37 -13.22 27.26 -15.23
C LEU A 37 -13.19 25.76 -15.49
N ASN A 38 -12.59 24.95 -14.61
CA ASN A 38 -12.57 23.50 -14.72
C ASN A 38 -13.95 22.88 -14.44
N TYR A 39 -14.64 23.38 -13.41
CA TYR A 39 -15.95 22.89 -12.96
C TYR A 39 -17.08 23.16 -13.97
N PHE A 40 -16.96 24.20 -14.80
CA PHE A 40 -17.91 24.39 -15.90
C PHE A 40 -17.34 24.00 -17.27
N SER A 41 -16.01 23.96 -17.42
CA SER A 41 -15.30 23.64 -18.67
C SER A 41 -15.91 24.34 -19.91
N PRO A 42 -16.15 25.66 -19.88
CA PRO A 42 -16.96 26.36 -20.89
C PRO A 42 -16.38 26.24 -22.32
N LEU A 43 -15.05 26.22 -22.46
CA LEU A 43 -14.38 26.02 -23.75
C LEU A 43 -14.67 24.65 -24.34
N LEU A 44 -14.74 23.60 -23.51
CA LEU A 44 -15.06 22.25 -23.96
C LEU A 44 -16.53 22.14 -24.35
N LEU A 45 -17.43 22.77 -23.59
CA LEU A 45 -18.86 22.84 -23.91
C LEU A 45 -19.14 23.56 -25.22
N LEU A 46 -18.36 24.59 -25.53
CA LEU A 46 -18.45 25.28 -26.81
C LEU A 46 -18.01 24.38 -27.97
N LYS A 47 -16.88 23.66 -27.83
CA LYS A 47 -16.40 22.70 -28.85
C LYS A 47 -17.37 21.54 -29.09
N THR A 48 -18.13 21.15 -28.06
CA THR A 48 -19.05 20.02 -28.09
C THR A 48 -20.51 20.44 -28.16
N LEU A 49 -20.79 21.70 -28.53
CA LEU A 49 -22.14 22.27 -28.48
C LEU A 49 -23.18 21.38 -29.18
N PHE A 50 -22.85 20.89 -30.38
CA PHE A 50 -23.71 20.03 -31.19
C PHE A 50 -23.40 18.53 -31.05
N ALA A 51 -22.59 18.15 -30.07
CA ALA A 51 -22.41 16.73 -29.74
C ALA A 51 -23.74 16.18 -29.19
N PRO A 52 -24.18 14.98 -29.58
CA PRO A 52 -25.38 14.39 -29.02
C PRO A 52 -25.24 14.24 -27.49
N TRP A 53 -26.25 14.67 -26.74
CA TRP A 53 -26.31 14.54 -25.28
C TRP A 53 -26.53 13.08 -24.83
N LYS A 54 -27.21 12.32 -25.67
CA LYS A 54 -27.58 10.92 -25.53
C LYS A 54 -27.50 10.26 -26.89
N LYS A 55 -26.73 9.19 -27.00
CA LYS A 55 -26.69 8.39 -28.20
C LYS A 55 -27.31 7.03 -27.88
N MET A 56 -28.42 6.73 -28.52
CA MET A 56 -29.07 5.43 -28.37
C MET A 56 -28.40 4.45 -29.34
N ILE A 57 -27.88 3.35 -28.80
CA ILE A 57 -27.43 2.19 -29.57
C ILE A 57 -28.44 1.10 -29.27
N GLU A 58 -29.49 1.03 -30.06
CA GLU A 58 -30.29 -0.20 -30.10
C GLU A 58 -29.81 -0.98 -31.31
N VAL A 59 -29.02 -2.03 -31.08
CA VAL A 59 -28.63 -2.97 -32.12
C VAL A 59 -29.89 -3.75 -32.51
N ASP A 60 -30.36 -3.58 -33.75
CA ASP A 60 -31.53 -4.30 -34.24
C ASP A 60 -31.22 -5.80 -34.23
N LYS A 61 -31.94 -6.56 -33.40
CA LYS A 61 -31.78 -8.03 -33.28
C LYS A 61 -32.56 -8.77 -34.37
N SER A 62 -33.27 -8.04 -35.23
CA SER A 62 -34.13 -8.58 -36.28
C SER A 62 -33.32 -8.76 -37.58
N PRO A 63 -33.32 -9.93 -38.24
CA PRO A 63 -32.76 -10.05 -39.57
C PRO A 63 -33.60 -9.27 -40.59
N GLY A 64 -33.10 -8.14 -41.09
CA GLY A 64 -33.73 -7.33 -42.15
C GLY A 64 -33.41 -5.83 -42.07
N PHE A 65 -33.62 -5.10 -43.17
CA PHE A 65 -33.54 -3.63 -43.19
C PHE A 65 -34.82 -3.04 -42.58
N ASN A 66 -34.71 -2.34 -41.45
CA ASN A 66 -35.83 -1.70 -40.76
C ASN A 66 -35.73 -0.16 -40.85
N PRO A 67 -36.33 0.48 -41.87
CA PRO A 67 -36.23 1.93 -42.08
C PRO A 67 -36.82 2.75 -40.94
N GLN A 68 -37.88 2.22 -40.29
CA GLN A 68 -38.53 2.89 -39.18
C GLN A 68 -37.58 3.03 -37.99
N LYS A 69 -36.83 1.98 -37.66
CA LYS A 69 -35.88 1.98 -36.56
C LYS A 69 -34.66 2.86 -36.84
N ILE A 70 -34.17 2.87 -38.09
CA ILE A 70 -33.11 3.81 -38.53
C ILE A 70 -33.59 5.26 -38.39
N PHE A 71 -34.82 5.54 -38.80
CA PHE A 71 -35.42 6.86 -38.67
C PHE A 71 -35.63 7.25 -37.19
N GLU A 72 -36.01 6.31 -36.32
CA GLU A 72 -36.16 6.53 -34.88
C GLU A 72 -34.82 6.87 -34.22
N VAL A 73 -33.76 6.09 -34.50
CA VAL A 73 -32.40 6.35 -34.01
C VAL A 73 -31.88 7.69 -34.53
N PHE A 74 -32.10 8.02 -35.81
CA PHE A 74 -31.74 9.31 -36.39
C PHE A 74 -32.46 10.47 -35.67
N THR A 75 -33.79 10.40 -35.55
CA THR A 75 -34.62 11.45 -34.96
C THR A 75 -34.28 11.64 -33.47
N PHE A 76 -34.10 10.54 -32.73
CA PHE A 76 -33.65 10.58 -31.34
C PHE A 76 -32.30 11.27 -31.20
N ASN A 77 -31.32 10.92 -32.04
CA ASN A 77 -30.00 11.53 -32.03
C ASN A 77 -30.05 13.02 -32.39
N LEU A 78 -30.96 13.44 -33.28
CA LEU A 78 -31.16 14.85 -33.63
C LEU A 78 -31.75 15.65 -32.47
N ILE A 79 -32.82 15.15 -31.84
CA ILE A 79 -33.45 15.75 -30.66
C ILE A 79 -32.45 15.84 -29.50
N SER A 80 -31.70 14.75 -29.29
CA SER A 80 -30.63 14.66 -28.30
C SER A 80 -29.54 15.73 -28.49
N ARG A 81 -29.09 16.00 -29.73
CA ARG A 81 -28.17 17.11 -30.02
C ARG A 81 -28.78 18.46 -29.67
N GLY A 82 -30.06 18.66 -29.97
CA GLY A 82 -30.79 19.91 -29.67
C GLY A 82 -30.89 20.17 -28.16
N ILE A 83 -31.36 19.19 -27.39
CA ILE A 83 -31.44 19.27 -25.92
C ILE A 83 -30.04 19.49 -25.34
N GLY A 84 -29.03 18.75 -25.83
CA GLY A 84 -27.64 18.92 -25.44
C GLY A 84 -27.11 20.32 -25.65
N ALA A 85 -27.35 20.89 -26.83
CA ALA A 85 -26.93 22.25 -27.15
C ALA A 85 -27.57 23.29 -26.21
N ILE A 86 -28.87 23.14 -25.90
CA ILE A 86 -29.57 24.03 -24.98
C ILE A 86 -28.97 23.96 -23.57
N VAL A 87 -28.79 22.75 -23.04
CA VAL A 87 -28.22 22.55 -21.69
C VAL A 87 -26.79 23.11 -21.62
N ARG A 88 -25.97 22.89 -22.65
CA ARG A 88 -24.60 23.43 -22.71
C ARG A 88 -24.58 24.96 -22.79
N LEU A 89 -25.48 25.59 -23.56
CA LEU A 89 -25.59 27.06 -23.60
C LEU A 89 -25.95 27.63 -22.22
N VAL A 90 -26.89 27.00 -21.51
CA VAL A 90 -27.26 27.41 -20.15
C VAL A 90 -26.06 27.28 -19.21
N LEU A 91 -25.30 26.18 -19.27
CA LEU A 91 -24.13 25.98 -18.42
C LEU A 91 -22.98 26.94 -18.74
N ILE A 92 -22.77 27.29 -20.02
CA ILE A 92 -21.82 28.33 -20.43
C ILE A 92 -22.24 29.70 -19.87
N PHE A 93 -23.52 30.05 -19.96
CA PHE A 93 -24.03 31.30 -19.40
C PHE A 93 -23.86 31.37 -17.89
N VAL A 94 -24.25 30.30 -17.17
CA VAL A 94 -24.06 30.19 -15.71
C VAL A 94 -22.57 30.28 -15.36
N SER A 95 -21.69 29.61 -16.10
CA SER A 95 -20.24 29.71 -15.92
C SER A 95 -19.75 31.15 -15.97
N PHE A 96 -20.17 31.92 -16.98
CA PHE A 96 -19.78 33.32 -17.12
C PHE A 96 -20.23 34.17 -15.93
N VAL A 97 -21.46 33.94 -15.44
CA VAL A 97 -21.98 34.58 -14.22
C VAL A 97 -21.11 34.26 -13.00
N PHE A 98 -20.77 32.99 -12.78
CA PHE A 98 -19.91 32.57 -11.67
C PHE A 98 -18.49 33.15 -11.77
N ILE A 99 -17.92 33.27 -12.97
CA ILE A 99 -16.61 33.91 -13.18
C ILE A 99 -16.67 35.38 -12.78
N ILE A 100 -17.72 36.12 -13.18
CA ILE A 100 -17.89 37.54 -12.80
C ILE A 100 -18.01 37.68 -11.28
N PHE A 101 -18.89 36.90 -10.64
CA PHE A 101 -19.07 36.95 -9.19
C PHE A 101 -17.79 36.55 -8.44
N GLY A 102 -17.10 35.51 -8.91
CA GLY A 102 -15.83 35.07 -8.38
C GLY A 102 -14.76 36.16 -8.46
N PHE A 103 -14.65 36.83 -9.61
CA PHE A 103 -13.71 37.93 -9.82
C PHE A 103 -14.02 39.13 -8.90
N LEU A 104 -15.29 39.57 -8.86
CA LEU A 104 -15.73 40.67 -7.99
C LEU A 104 -15.50 40.33 -6.51
N GLY A 105 -15.87 39.12 -6.08
CA GLY A 105 -15.66 38.64 -4.72
C GLY A 105 -14.17 38.57 -4.35
N GLY A 106 -13.32 38.08 -5.26
CA GLY A 106 -11.87 38.06 -5.09
C GLY A 106 -11.26 39.45 -4.98
N ALA A 107 -11.68 40.39 -5.83
CA ALA A 107 -11.24 41.78 -5.77
C ALA A 107 -11.67 42.47 -4.46
N MET A 108 -12.92 42.29 -4.03
CA MET A 108 -13.39 42.76 -2.73
C MET A 108 -12.61 42.13 -1.57
N GLY A 109 -12.33 40.83 -1.66
CA GLY A 109 -11.58 40.13 -0.62
C GLY A 109 -10.12 40.59 -0.51
N ILE A 110 -9.49 41.11 -1.58
CA ILE A 110 -8.18 41.79 -1.48
C ILE A 110 -8.29 43.03 -0.60
N VAL A 111 -9.33 43.85 -0.82
CA VAL A 111 -9.58 45.05 -0.03
C VAL A 111 -9.79 44.67 1.45
N PHE A 112 -10.60 43.64 1.73
CA PHE A 112 -10.79 43.14 3.09
C PHE A 112 -9.52 42.54 3.69
N TRP A 113 -8.71 41.82 2.90
CA TRP A 113 -7.44 41.27 3.36
C TRP A 113 -6.49 42.39 3.83
N ILE A 114 -6.42 43.49 3.08
CA ILE A 114 -5.56 44.62 3.45
C ILE A 114 -6.08 45.34 4.71
N LEU A 115 -7.40 45.57 4.78
CA LEU A 115 -8.04 46.34 5.85
C LEU A 115 -8.23 45.56 7.16
N LEU A 116 -8.44 44.25 7.09
CA LEU A 116 -8.81 43.40 8.22
C LEU A 116 -7.76 42.30 8.43
N PRO A 117 -6.62 42.62 9.04
CA PRO A 117 -5.52 41.67 9.18
C PRO A 117 -5.91 40.40 9.93
N PHE A 118 -6.85 40.45 10.88
CA PHE A 118 -7.30 39.27 11.63
C PHE A 118 -7.87 38.13 10.76
N LEU A 119 -8.31 38.40 9.53
CA LEU A 119 -8.76 37.36 8.59
C LEU A 119 -7.63 36.39 8.21
N GLY A 120 -6.37 36.80 8.31
CA GLY A 120 -5.21 35.95 8.03
C GLY A 120 -4.81 35.00 9.17
N ILE A 121 -5.38 35.14 10.38
CA ILE A 121 -4.98 34.36 11.57
C ILE A 121 -5.10 32.85 11.34
N PRO A 122 -6.22 32.30 10.80
CA PRO A 122 -6.34 30.86 10.57
C PRO A 122 -5.26 30.33 9.60
N LEU A 123 -4.95 31.11 8.57
CA LEU A 123 -3.95 30.76 7.57
C LEU A 123 -2.52 30.82 8.16
N TYR A 124 -2.25 31.83 8.98
CA TYR A 124 -1.00 31.95 9.72
C TYR A 124 -0.81 30.78 10.70
N ASN A 125 -1.85 30.39 11.44
CA ASN A 125 -1.81 29.24 12.33
C ASN A 125 -1.51 27.94 11.55
N LYS A 126 -2.11 27.76 10.37
CA LYS A 126 -1.82 26.62 9.49
C LYS A 126 -0.39 26.67 8.94
N TYR A 127 0.10 27.86 8.57
CA TYR A 127 1.49 28.07 8.14
C TYR A 127 2.50 27.73 9.24
N GLN A 128 2.26 28.17 10.47
CA GLN A 128 3.13 27.89 11.62
C GLN A 128 3.18 26.40 12.00
N ARG A 129 2.11 25.64 11.70
CA ARG A 129 2.06 24.19 11.94
C ARG A 129 2.85 23.36 10.91
N ARG A 130 3.32 23.96 9.81
CA ARG A 130 4.16 23.24 8.83
C ARG A 130 5.44 22.75 9.51
N PRO A 131 5.94 21.54 9.21
CA PRO A 131 7.13 20.98 9.85
C PRO A 131 8.31 21.95 9.84
N GLU A 132 8.65 22.53 8.68
CA GLU A 132 9.76 23.47 8.53
C GLU A 132 9.68 24.67 9.49
N ASN A 133 8.50 25.26 9.65
CA ASN A 133 8.30 26.43 10.50
C ASN A 133 8.26 26.04 11.98
N TYR A 134 7.61 24.92 12.29
CA TYR A 134 7.57 24.37 13.64
C TYR A 134 8.99 24.09 14.16
N ILE A 135 9.82 23.43 13.35
CA ILE A 135 11.20 23.12 13.69
C ILE A 135 12.03 24.37 13.83
N ARG A 136 11.88 25.35 12.92
CA ARG A 136 12.60 26.62 13.01
C ARG A 136 12.31 27.35 14.32
N ASN A 137 11.04 27.41 14.74
CA ASN A 137 10.65 28.03 16.01
C ASN A 137 11.24 27.26 17.20
N MET A 138 11.17 25.93 17.18
CA MET A 138 11.77 25.11 18.23
C MET A 138 13.31 25.29 18.30
N MET A 139 14.00 25.36 17.17
CA MET A 139 15.44 25.61 17.11
C MET A 139 15.81 27.00 17.64
N PHE A 140 14.96 28.00 17.42
CA PHE A 140 15.11 29.31 18.04
C PHE A 140 14.96 29.23 19.57
N ASP A 141 13.98 28.49 20.06
CA ASP A 141 13.79 28.26 21.50
C ASP A 141 14.97 27.50 22.11
N ILE A 142 15.53 26.50 21.43
CA ILE A 142 16.75 25.81 21.86
C ILE A 142 17.94 26.78 21.97
N LYS A 143 18.14 27.67 20.97
CA LYS A 143 19.24 28.63 20.95
C LYS A 143 19.07 29.77 21.98
N LYS A 144 17.83 30.12 22.35
CA LYS A 144 17.51 31.23 23.25
C LYS A 144 17.28 30.81 24.70
N SER A 145 16.81 29.60 24.93
CA SER A 145 16.51 29.12 26.28
C SER A 145 17.78 28.76 27.05
N LEU A 146 17.74 28.94 28.38
CA LEU A 146 18.74 28.39 29.30
C LEU A 146 18.52 26.89 29.57
N ARG A 147 17.53 26.28 28.92
CA ARG A 147 17.19 24.86 29.10
C ARG A 147 18.09 24.00 28.24
N LYS A 148 18.23 22.76 28.68
CA LYS A 148 18.95 21.73 27.95
C LYS A 148 18.26 21.43 26.61
N PRO A 149 19.00 21.27 25.49
CA PRO A 149 18.38 21.08 24.18
C PRO A 149 17.39 19.91 24.11
N LEU A 150 17.70 18.75 24.72
CA LEU A 150 16.79 17.60 24.67
C LEU A 150 15.52 17.83 25.49
N GLU A 151 15.60 18.63 26.55
CA GLU A 151 14.42 19.01 27.35
C GLU A 151 13.41 19.77 26.48
N VAL A 152 13.87 20.71 25.66
CA VAL A 152 13.02 21.46 24.72
C VAL A 152 12.45 20.53 23.65
N VAL A 153 13.27 19.64 23.09
CA VAL A 153 12.83 18.69 22.05
C VAL A 153 11.77 17.73 22.57
N PHE A 154 12.02 17.04 23.69
CA PHE A 154 11.12 16.00 24.20
C PHE A 154 9.90 16.52 24.97
N SER A 155 9.93 17.79 25.44
CA SER A 155 8.73 18.46 25.96
C SER A 155 7.85 19.08 24.87
N SER A 156 8.32 19.15 23.63
CA SER A 156 7.54 19.61 22.49
C SER A 156 6.43 18.61 22.11
N SER A 157 5.41 19.06 21.39
CA SER A 157 4.36 18.15 20.88
C SER A 157 4.92 17.08 19.94
N ALA A 158 5.96 17.38 19.17
CA ALA A 158 6.62 16.42 18.29
C ALA A 158 7.42 15.38 19.09
N GLY A 159 8.16 15.84 20.10
CA GLY A 159 8.91 14.97 21.00
C GLY A 159 8.00 14.04 21.82
N MET A 160 6.92 14.57 22.38
CA MET A 160 5.93 13.76 23.09
C MET A 160 5.26 12.73 22.17
N PHE A 161 4.95 13.10 20.93
CA PHE A 161 4.44 12.16 19.93
C PHE A 161 5.42 11.01 19.69
N VAL A 162 6.69 11.32 19.44
CA VAL A 162 7.74 10.31 19.23
C VAL A 162 7.88 9.40 20.43
N LEU A 163 7.99 9.98 21.64
CA LEU A 163 8.15 9.22 22.86
C LEU A 163 6.95 8.29 23.15
N ASN A 164 5.73 8.75 22.89
CA ASN A 164 4.52 7.93 23.03
C ASN A 164 4.53 6.73 22.07
N HIS A 165 4.90 6.95 20.81
CA HIS A 165 5.01 5.88 19.81
C HIS A 165 6.21 4.95 20.03
N LEU A 166 7.14 5.32 20.90
CA LEU A 166 8.24 4.45 21.35
C LEU A 166 7.94 3.76 22.68
N GLY A 167 6.88 4.16 23.40
CA GLY A 167 6.59 3.69 24.75
C GLY A 167 7.60 4.17 25.80
N ILE A 168 8.21 5.34 25.57
CA ILE A 168 9.21 5.95 26.47
C ILE A 168 8.59 7.16 27.15
N THR A 169 8.81 7.33 28.45
CA THR A 169 8.36 8.54 29.16
C THR A 169 9.36 9.67 29.00
N ASN A 170 8.90 10.92 29.06
CA ASN A 170 9.79 12.10 28.94
C ASN A 170 10.91 12.08 30.00
N GLN A 171 10.59 11.72 31.25
CA GLN A 171 11.58 11.59 32.31
C GLN A 171 12.64 10.52 32.01
N ALA A 172 12.23 9.37 31.47
CA ALA A 172 13.15 8.31 31.08
C ALA A 172 14.08 8.73 29.93
N ALA A 173 13.55 9.44 28.94
CA ALA A 173 14.35 9.95 27.83
C ALA A 173 15.42 10.95 28.31
N LEU A 174 15.09 11.82 29.27
CA LEU A 174 16.05 12.82 29.75
C LEU A 174 17.07 12.27 30.75
N ALA A 175 16.73 11.24 31.54
CA ALA A 175 17.59 10.72 32.60
C ALA A 175 18.85 10.01 32.07
N ASP A 176 18.72 9.25 30.98
CA ASP A 176 19.78 8.39 30.45
C ASP A 176 20.59 9.09 29.32
N ALA A 177 20.28 10.35 29.00
CA ALA A 177 20.89 11.09 27.90
C ALA A 177 22.18 11.83 28.29
N LYS A 178 23.25 11.63 27.50
CA LYS A 178 24.53 12.35 27.60
C LYS A 178 24.59 13.48 26.57
N GLU A 179 24.09 14.65 26.96
CA GLU A 179 23.97 15.82 26.08
C GLU A 179 25.31 16.46 25.67
N GLU A 180 26.40 16.15 26.36
CA GLU A 180 27.73 16.69 26.04
C GLU A 180 28.19 16.34 24.61
N ASN A 181 27.64 15.27 24.03
CA ASN A 181 27.96 14.80 22.68
C ASN A 181 27.10 15.46 21.58
N LEU A 182 26.18 16.35 21.95
CA LEU A 182 25.16 16.88 21.04
C LEU A 182 25.49 18.32 20.63
N ASP A 183 26.03 18.51 19.42
CA ASP A 183 26.22 19.84 18.83
C ASP A 183 25.02 20.22 17.96
N ILE A 184 24.23 21.18 18.44
CA ILE A 184 23.06 21.74 17.74
C ILE A 184 23.32 23.18 17.26
N SER A 185 24.45 23.78 17.65
CA SER A 185 24.68 25.22 17.52
C SER A 185 24.63 25.72 16.06
N LYS A 186 25.16 24.93 15.13
CA LYS A 186 25.25 25.21 13.68
C LYS A 186 24.28 24.40 12.83
N PHE A 187 23.48 23.53 13.43
CA PHE A 187 22.57 22.67 12.69
C PHE A 187 21.24 23.39 12.43
N GLU A 188 20.76 23.34 11.18
CA GLU A 188 19.50 23.96 10.75
C GLU A 188 18.62 22.91 10.05
N PRO A 189 17.88 22.09 10.82
CA PRO A 189 17.03 21.05 10.27
C PRO A 189 15.79 21.63 9.59
N GLU A 190 15.39 21.03 8.47
CA GLU A 190 14.17 21.37 7.73
C GLU A 190 12.95 20.56 8.23
N SER A 191 13.17 19.47 8.97
CA SER A 191 12.11 18.58 9.45
C SER A 191 12.43 17.99 10.83
N PHE A 192 11.42 17.48 11.53
CA PHE A 192 11.65 16.84 12.82
C PHE A 192 12.48 15.57 12.66
N THR A 193 12.28 14.87 11.54
CA THR A 193 13.07 13.71 11.14
C THR A 193 14.56 14.01 11.12
N GLN A 194 14.98 15.09 10.44
CA GLN A 194 16.39 15.47 10.36
C GLN A 194 16.98 15.81 11.73
N LEU A 195 16.20 16.49 12.57
CA LEU A 195 16.60 16.77 13.95
C LEU A 195 16.79 15.48 14.76
N MET A 196 15.83 14.57 14.69
CA MET A 196 15.90 13.30 15.42
C MET A 196 17.03 12.40 14.92
N GLU A 197 17.27 12.35 13.61
CA GLU A 197 18.39 11.61 13.02
C GLU A 197 19.73 12.15 13.53
N HIS A 198 19.92 13.48 13.54
CA HIS A 198 21.12 14.11 14.08
C HIS A 198 21.33 13.77 15.56
N ILE A 199 20.26 13.86 16.38
CA ILE A 199 20.31 13.51 17.81
C ILE A 199 20.72 12.03 18.00
N MET A 200 20.18 11.10 17.20
CA MET A 200 20.50 9.68 17.32
C MET A 200 21.93 9.35 16.85
N VAL A 201 22.43 10.02 15.82
CA VAL A 201 23.81 9.86 15.31
C VAL A 201 24.84 10.37 16.31
N SER A 202 24.51 11.40 17.10
CA SER A 202 25.36 11.91 18.20
C SER A 202 25.57 10.91 19.36
N ASN A 203 24.97 9.72 19.33
CA ASN A 203 25.17 8.65 20.32
C ASN A 203 24.96 9.11 21.76
N ILE A 204 23.91 9.90 22.00
CA ILE A 204 23.58 10.45 23.32
C ILE A 204 23.11 9.39 24.33
N TYR A 205 22.66 8.22 23.86
CA TYR A 205 22.14 7.13 24.68
C TYR A 205 23.08 5.93 24.70
N PRO A 206 23.25 5.26 25.85
CA PRO A 206 23.98 3.99 25.93
C PRO A 206 23.18 2.85 25.28
N ASP A 207 23.87 1.80 24.81
CA ASP A 207 23.20 0.61 24.23
C ASP A 207 22.19 -0.05 25.19
N GLU A 208 22.40 0.07 26.50
CA GLU A 208 21.49 -0.44 27.53
C GLU A 208 20.12 0.25 27.48
N PHE A 209 20.07 1.54 27.15
CA PHE A 209 18.82 2.29 27.02
C PHE A 209 17.94 1.69 25.91
N PHE A 210 18.54 1.45 24.74
CA PHE A 210 17.86 0.84 23.59
C PHE A 210 17.36 -0.57 23.92
N ARG A 211 18.16 -1.37 24.64
CA ARG A 211 17.76 -2.72 25.08
C ARG A 211 16.61 -2.69 26.09
N LYS A 212 16.64 -1.78 27.06
CA LYS A 212 15.62 -1.63 28.11
C LYS A 212 14.24 -1.34 27.51
N TYR A 213 14.16 -0.39 26.59
CA TYR A 213 12.90 -0.01 25.94
C TYR A 213 12.61 -0.81 24.67
N SER A 214 13.50 -1.70 24.25
CA SER A 214 13.33 -2.55 23.07
C SER A 214 13.19 -1.76 21.76
N VAL A 215 13.81 -0.58 21.73
CA VAL A 215 13.80 0.38 20.63
C VAL A 215 15.15 0.37 19.93
N LYS A 216 15.17 0.67 18.62
CA LYS A 216 16.38 0.95 17.85
C LYS A 216 16.53 2.45 17.61
N LYS A 217 17.71 2.88 17.16
CA LYS A 217 17.95 4.30 16.78
C LYS A 217 17.05 4.73 15.64
N GLU A 218 16.82 3.82 14.69
CA GLU A 218 15.96 4.04 13.54
C GLU A 218 14.49 4.24 13.95
N ASP A 219 14.04 3.64 15.07
CA ASP A 219 12.65 3.78 15.53
C ASP A 219 12.31 5.25 15.88
N PHE A 220 13.28 6.03 16.37
CA PHE A 220 13.11 7.47 16.61
C PHE A 220 12.94 8.26 15.33
N LYS A 221 13.72 7.90 14.29
CA LYS A 221 13.61 8.50 12.96
C LYS A 221 12.23 8.24 12.37
N TYR A 222 11.77 6.99 12.39
CA TYR A 222 10.47 6.62 11.85
C TYR A 222 9.28 7.27 12.58
N ALA A 223 9.36 7.39 13.90
CA ALA A 223 8.34 8.11 14.68
C ALA A 223 8.29 9.61 14.29
N ALA A 224 9.45 10.21 14.02
CA ALA A 224 9.55 11.61 13.57
C ALA A 224 9.05 11.79 12.13
N GLU A 225 9.33 10.83 11.25
CA GLU A 225 8.80 10.79 9.87
C GLU A 225 7.27 10.72 9.87
N TRP A 226 6.68 9.85 10.69
CA TRP A 226 5.23 9.79 10.87
C TRP A 226 4.69 11.16 11.27
N TRP A 227 5.29 11.81 12.28
CA TRP A 227 4.84 13.13 12.71
C TRP A 227 4.92 14.19 11.60
N ASP A 228 6.05 14.25 10.89
CA ASP A 228 6.26 15.17 9.77
C ASP A 228 5.23 14.92 8.65
N MET A 229 4.96 13.65 8.30
CA MET A 229 3.96 13.26 7.30
C MET A 229 2.55 13.67 7.69
N ALA A 230 2.12 13.34 8.92
CA ALA A 230 0.81 13.72 9.44
C ALA A 230 0.60 15.24 9.41
N ARG A 231 1.63 16.02 9.76
CA ARG A 231 1.58 17.48 9.71
C ARG A 231 1.59 18.04 8.29
N ARG A 232 2.35 17.46 7.36
CA ARG A 232 2.33 17.88 5.95
C ARG A 232 0.91 17.77 5.39
N ASP A 233 0.24 16.65 5.60
CA ASP A 233 -1.12 16.44 5.10
C ASP A 233 -2.12 17.45 5.68
N GLU A 234 -2.07 17.71 7.00
CA GLU A 234 -2.91 18.73 7.64
C GLU A 234 -2.65 20.15 7.12
N THR A 235 -1.40 20.45 6.76
CA THR A 235 -0.92 21.80 6.46
C THR A 235 -0.77 22.10 4.97
N GLN A 236 -1.11 21.15 4.08
CA GLN A 236 -1.21 21.39 2.65
C GLN A 236 -2.21 22.53 2.40
N ILE A 237 -1.72 23.63 1.81
CA ILE A 237 -2.50 24.80 1.40
C ILE A 237 -2.46 24.82 -0.12
N GLY A 238 -3.63 24.77 -0.77
CA GLY A 238 -3.71 24.80 -2.23
C GLY A 238 -3.44 23.45 -2.91
N GLY A 239 -3.65 22.32 -2.21
CA GLY A 239 -3.71 21.01 -2.86
C GLY A 239 -4.68 21.07 -4.04
N SER A 240 -4.11 20.98 -5.24
CA SER A 240 -4.77 21.06 -6.53
C SER A 240 -5.66 19.84 -6.77
N GLY A 241 -6.70 19.72 -5.96
CA GLY A 241 -7.91 19.09 -6.44
C GLY A 241 -8.52 20.03 -7.45
N ILE A 242 -8.08 19.96 -8.72
CA ILE A 242 -9.03 20.23 -9.81
C ILE A 242 -10.26 19.41 -9.41
N GLY A 243 -11.33 20.12 -9.09
CA GLY A 243 -12.46 19.58 -8.38
C GLY A 243 -13.11 18.44 -9.13
N ARG A 244 -14.18 17.91 -8.52
CA ARG A 244 -15.16 17.03 -9.19
C ARG A 244 -15.36 17.45 -10.65
N PRO A 245 -15.57 16.47 -11.55
CA PRO A 245 -15.73 16.74 -12.98
C PRO A 245 -16.72 17.88 -13.18
N GLY A 246 -16.49 18.68 -14.21
CA GLY A 246 -17.40 19.77 -14.46
C GLY A 246 -18.82 19.26 -14.67
N LEU A 247 -19.83 19.95 -14.14
CA LEU A 247 -21.25 19.52 -14.17
C LEU A 247 -21.75 19.06 -15.54
N ALA A 248 -21.08 19.51 -16.59
CA ALA A 248 -21.41 19.30 -17.98
C ALA A 248 -20.50 18.28 -18.70
N LEU A 249 -19.36 17.90 -18.12
CA LEU A 249 -18.43 16.92 -18.71
C LEU A 249 -19.06 15.53 -18.77
N GLU A 250 -19.85 15.16 -17.76
CA GLU A 250 -20.65 13.93 -17.78
C GLU A 250 -21.65 13.90 -18.95
N LEU A 251 -22.07 15.07 -19.46
CA LEU A 251 -22.98 15.22 -20.61
C LEU A 251 -22.27 15.12 -21.98
N LEU A 252 -20.95 14.93 -22.00
CA LEU A 252 -20.16 14.74 -23.22
C LEU A 252 -19.96 13.26 -23.55
N PHE A 253 -20.15 12.40 -22.56
CA PHE A 253 -19.86 10.98 -22.64
C PHE A 253 -21.14 10.18 -22.82
N GLY A 254 -21.01 9.00 -23.44
CA GLY A 254 -22.14 8.08 -23.61
C GLY A 254 -22.59 7.49 -22.28
N TYR A 255 -23.86 7.09 -22.21
CA TYR A 255 -24.39 6.36 -21.06
C TYR A 255 -23.88 4.93 -21.07
N THR A 256 -23.60 4.42 -19.86
CA THR A 256 -23.19 3.04 -19.64
C THR A 256 -24.22 2.26 -18.78
N PRO A 257 -25.51 2.18 -19.20
CA PRO A 257 -26.56 1.61 -18.36
C PRO A 257 -26.40 0.11 -18.11
N THR A 258 -25.85 -0.63 -19.07
CA THR A 258 -25.62 -2.07 -18.96
C THR A 258 -24.32 -2.30 -18.18
N LEU A 259 -23.24 -1.62 -18.58
CA LEU A 259 -21.94 -1.80 -17.96
C LEU A 259 -21.94 -1.40 -16.48
N ASN A 260 -22.67 -0.34 -16.08
CA ASN A 260 -22.78 0.07 -14.68
C ASN A 260 -23.43 -1.01 -13.77
N GLN A 261 -24.24 -1.92 -14.32
CA GLN A 261 -24.83 -3.03 -13.54
C GLN A 261 -23.80 -4.12 -13.23
N TYR A 262 -22.74 -4.24 -14.03
CA TYR A 262 -21.70 -5.26 -13.93
C TYR A 262 -20.31 -4.65 -13.70
N SER A 263 -20.25 -3.44 -13.14
CA SER A 263 -18.97 -2.81 -12.85
C SER A 263 -19.01 -1.96 -11.59
N VAL A 264 -17.82 -1.81 -10.99
CA VAL A 264 -17.58 -0.93 -9.85
C VAL A 264 -16.73 0.23 -10.33
N ASP A 265 -17.15 1.45 -10.02
CA ASP A 265 -16.40 2.66 -10.38
C ASP A 265 -15.20 2.85 -9.45
N LEU A 266 -14.00 2.69 -9.98
CA LEU A 266 -12.75 2.86 -9.23
C LEU A 266 -12.33 4.33 -9.09
N SER A 267 -12.97 5.24 -9.83
CA SER A 267 -12.65 6.66 -9.82
C SER A 267 -13.29 7.42 -8.66
N THR A 268 -14.30 6.83 -8.00
CA THR A 268 -14.87 7.44 -6.78
C THR A 268 -13.91 7.28 -5.61
N PRO A 269 -13.74 8.31 -4.76
CA PRO A 269 -12.84 8.22 -3.61
C PRO A 269 -13.34 7.14 -2.65
N PHE A 270 -12.61 6.02 -2.59
CA PHE A 270 -12.81 4.99 -1.57
C PHE A 270 -12.32 5.52 -0.24
N SER A 271 -12.96 5.09 0.86
CA SER A 271 -12.50 5.38 2.23
C SER A 271 -11.10 4.82 2.53
N PHE A 272 -10.55 3.97 1.66
CA PHE A 272 -9.23 3.33 1.75
C PHE A 272 -8.31 3.73 0.60
N SER A 273 -8.30 5.00 0.18
CA SER A 273 -7.27 5.47 -0.76
C SER A 273 -5.97 5.71 0.01
N HIS A 274 -5.16 4.67 0.18
CA HIS A 274 -3.77 4.84 0.59
C HIS A 274 -3.05 5.72 -0.44
N HIS A 275 -2.24 6.66 0.03
CA HIS A 275 -1.34 7.39 -0.82
C HIS A 275 -0.38 6.40 -1.48
N LEU A 276 -0.08 6.63 -2.75
CA LEU A 276 0.79 5.72 -3.47
C LEU A 276 2.24 6.00 -3.08
N ILE A 277 2.80 5.15 -2.24
CA ILE A 277 4.22 5.17 -1.84
C ILE A 277 5.06 4.39 -2.86
N GLY A 278 6.17 4.98 -3.31
CA GLY A 278 7.20 4.32 -4.13
C GLY A 278 6.82 3.96 -5.58
N ARG A 279 5.57 4.19 -6.02
CA ARG A 279 5.08 3.68 -7.32
C ARG A 279 4.62 4.72 -8.35
N GLN A 280 5.21 5.90 -8.25
CA GLN A 280 4.86 7.05 -9.09
C GLN A 280 5.23 6.82 -10.55
N ASP A 281 6.33 6.10 -10.80
CA ASP A 281 6.83 5.82 -12.13
C ASP A 281 5.95 4.84 -12.90
N GLU A 282 5.40 3.83 -12.22
CA GLU A 282 4.46 2.86 -12.79
C GLU A 282 3.17 3.55 -13.22
N VAL A 283 2.61 4.42 -12.38
CA VAL A 283 1.42 5.21 -12.73
C VAL A 283 1.69 6.14 -13.90
N SER A 284 2.83 6.82 -13.91
CA SER A 284 3.25 7.69 -15.03
C SER A 284 3.50 6.90 -16.31
N ARG A 285 3.97 5.65 -16.22
CA ARG A 285 4.10 4.73 -17.35
C ARG A 285 2.73 4.30 -17.88
N MET A 286 1.78 3.97 -17.00
CA MET A 286 0.40 3.65 -17.40
C MET A 286 -0.25 4.82 -18.15
N GLU A 287 -0.09 6.04 -17.65
CA GLU A 287 -0.57 7.26 -18.32
C GLU A 287 -0.02 7.38 -19.74
N ARG A 288 1.30 7.25 -19.92
CA ARG A 288 1.94 7.34 -21.24
C ARG A 288 1.40 6.28 -22.20
N ILE A 289 1.29 5.03 -21.77
CA ILE A 289 0.79 3.91 -22.57
C ILE A 289 -0.66 4.16 -23.00
N LEU A 290 -1.53 4.46 -22.04
CA LEU A 290 -2.94 4.66 -22.30
C LEU A 290 -3.15 5.91 -23.17
N THR A 291 -2.30 6.93 -23.07
CA THR A 291 -2.39 8.15 -23.90
C THR A 291 -2.00 7.89 -25.34
N ALA A 292 -1.03 6.99 -25.58
CA ALA A 292 -0.68 6.52 -26.91
C ALA A 292 -1.79 5.67 -27.58
N GLY A 293 -2.81 5.25 -26.82
CA GLY A 293 -3.96 4.48 -27.30
C GLY A 293 -3.82 2.97 -27.13
N SER A 294 -2.70 2.49 -26.58
CA SER A 294 -2.53 1.08 -26.23
C SER A 294 -3.22 0.75 -24.89
N SER A 295 -3.53 -0.52 -24.68
CA SER A 295 -4.02 -1.02 -23.40
C SER A 295 -2.86 -1.46 -22.51
N VAL A 296 -3.07 -1.50 -21.20
CA VAL A 296 -2.05 -1.86 -20.22
C VAL A 296 -2.32 -3.25 -19.67
N ILE A 297 -1.26 -4.04 -19.50
CA ILE A 297 -1.28 -5.23 -18.66
C ILE A 297 -0.33 -5.10 -17.48
N ILE A 298 -0.91 -5.13 -16.27
CA ILE A 298 -0.20 -5.06 -15.01
C ILE A 298 0.17 -6.48 -14.56
N ILE A 299 1.47 -6.69 -14.37
CA ILE A 299 2.03 -8.00 -14.05
C ILE A 299 2.77 -7.91 -12.72
N GLY A 300 2.40 -8.77 -11.78
CA GLY A 300 3.06 -8.85 -10.49
C GLY A 300 2.46 -9.96 -9.62
N PRO A 301 3.22 -10.45 -8.63
CA PRO A 301 2.70 -11.45 -7.67
C PRO A 301 1.39 -10.99 -7.00
N PRO A 302 0.54 -11.90 -6.52
CA PRO A 302 -0.61 -11.52 -5.69
C PRO A 302 -0.11 -10.77 -4.44
N GLY A 303 -0.87 -9.79 -3.95
CA GLY A 303 -0.49 -9.07 -2.72
C GLY A 303 0.46 -7.89 -2.86
N VAL A 304 1.12 -7.71 -4.01
CA VAL A 304 2.06 -6.59 -4.14
C VAL A 304 1.38 -5.23 -4.15
N GLY A 305 0.06 -5.13 -4.34
CA GLY A 305 -0.66 -3.85 -4.43
C GLY A 305 -0.93 -3.37 -5.86
N LYS A 306 -1.16 -4.31 -6.80
CA LYS A 306 -1.54 -4.01 -8.20
C LYS A 306 -2.80 -3.15 -8.28
N LYS A 307 -3.80 -3.45 -7.45
CA LYS A 307 -5.06 -2.68 -7.38
C LYS A 307 -4.83 -1.26 -6.87
N THR A 308 -3.92 -1.06 -5.91
CA THR A 308 -3.56 0.26 -5.38
C THR A 308 -3.01 1.18 -6.47
N VAL A 309 -2.15 0.65 -7.35
CA VAL A 309 -1.64 1.41 -8.51
C VAL A 309 -2.78 1.82 -9.46
N VAL A 310 -3.74 0.91 -9.72
CA VAL A 310 -4.91 1.22 -10.55
C VAL A 310 -5.83 2.24 -9.88
N LEU A 311 -6.05 2.15 -8.57
CA LEU A 311 -6.85 3.11 -7.80
C LEU A 311 -6.24 4.50 -7.85
N GLU A 312 -4.92 4.61 -7.66
CA GLU A 312 -4.25 5.92 -7.76
C GLU A 312 -4.30 6.47 -9.17
N PHE A 313 -4.10 5.62 -10.19
CA PHE A 313 -4.31 6.01 -11.58
C PHE A 313 -5.75 6.49 -11.82
N ALA A 314 -6.76 5.77 -11.33
CA ALA A 314 -8.17 6.11 -11.46
C ALA A 314 -8.51 7.45 -10.80
N ARG A 315 -7.96 7.70 -9.60
CA ARG A 315 -8.10 8.94 -8.86
C ARG A 315 -7.53 10.12 -9.66
N ARG A 316 -6.30 10.00 -10.17
CA ARG A 316 -5.61 11.04 -10.95
C ARG A 316 -6.27 11.32 -12.29
N ALA A 317 -6.71 10.26 -12.98
CA ALA A 317 -7.44 10.38 -14.25
C ALA A 317 -8.77 11.10 -14.03
N ALA A 318 -9.53 10.71 -13.00
CA ALA A 318 -10.81 11.33 -12.67
C ALA A 318 -10.68 12.79 -12.22
N SER A 319 -9.63 13.12 -11.45
CA SER A 319 -9.36 14.49 -11.01
C SER A 319 -8.67 15.35 -12.06
N GLY A 320 -8.35 14.82 -13.25
CA GLY A 320 -7.68 15.59 -14.31
C GLY A 320 -6.20 15.93 -14.04
N GLN A 321 -5.54 15.23 -13.12
CA GLN A 321 -4.13 15.47 -12.77
C GLN A 321 -3.16 15.08 -13.91
N PHE A 322 -3.56 14.17 -14.79
CA PHE A 322 -2.81 13.75 -15.98
C PHE A 322 -2.97 14.69 -17.20
N GLY A 323 -3.56 15.88 -17.01
CA GLY A 323 -3.81 16.82 -18.09
C GLY A 323 -4.93 16.38 -19.04
N THR A 324 -5.08 17.11 -20.15
CA THR A 324 -6.31 17.12 -20.96
C THR A 324 -6.61 15.80 -21.69
N ALA A 325 -5.61 14.98 -22.02
CA ALA A 325 -5.80 13.74 -22.76
C ALA A 325 -6.42 12.60 -21.92
N MET A 326 -6.16 12.62 -20.61
CA MET A 326 -6.62 11.63 -19.63
C MET A 326 -7.62 12.18 -18.63
N ALA A 327 -7.86 13.48 -18.66
CA ALA A 327 -8.79 14.12 -17.75
C ALA A 327 -10.19 13.53 -17.85
N PHE A 328 -10.76 13.29 -16.67
CA PHE A 328 -12.15 12.87 -16.45
C PHE A 328 -12.49 11.49 -17.02
N ARG A 329 -11.49 10.64 -17.25
CA ARG A 329 -11.74 9.22 -17.55
C ARG A 329 -12.14 8.47 -16.28
N ARG A 330 -13.14 7.60 -16.42
CA ARG A 330 -13.63 6.69 -15.37
C ARG A 330 -12.96 5.34 -15.55
N VAL A 331 -12.40 4.81 -14.48
CA VAL A 331 -11.86 3.45 -14.47
C VAL A 331 -12.92 2.54 -13.86
N LEU A 332 -13.45 1.60 -14.65
CA LEU A 332 -14.50 0.69 -14.22
C LEU A 332 -13.96 -0.72 -14.06
N GLU A 333 -14.03 -1.29 -12.86
CA GLU A 333 -13.69 -2.70 -12.62
C GLU A 333 -14.85 -3.58 -13.09
N PHE A 334 -14.59 -4.39 -14.11
CA PHE A 334 -15.60 -5.22 -14.76
C PHE A 334 -15.77 -6.57 -14.07
N ASP A 335 -16.99 -6.86 -13.62
CA ASP A 335 -17.39 -8.17 -13.13
C ASP A 335 -18.04 -9.00 -14.25
N TYR A 336 -17.17 -9.59 -15.07
CA TYR A 336 -17.61 -10.48 -16.14
C TYR A 336 -18.31 -11.74 -15.62
N ASN A 337 -18.07 -12.18 -14.38
CA ASN A 337 -18.71 -13.39 -13.85
C ASN A 337 -20.23 -13.17 -13.72
N SER A 338 -20.62 -12.03 -13.15
CA SER A 338 -22.03 -11.64 -13.05
C SER A 338 -22.68 -11.48 -14.42
N LEU A 339 -22.01 -10.86 -15.40
CA LEU A 339 -22.53 -10.72 -16.76
C LEU A 339 -22.76 -12.08 -17.44
N LEU A 340 -21.72 -12.92 -17.46
CA LEU A 340 -21.75 -14.20 -18.19
C LEU A 340 -22.70 -15.22 -17.56
N SER A 341 -23.04 -15.07 -16.27
CA SER A 341 -24.01 -15.93 -15.58
C SER A 341 -25.45 -15.79 -16.12
N GLN A 342 -25.78 -14.70 -16.81
CA GLN A 342 -27.11 -14.47 -17.35
C GLN A 342 -27.43 -15.28 -18.61
N ALA A 343 -26.38 -15.70 -19.33
CA ALA A 343 -26.49 -16.42 -20.56
C ALA A 343 -26.13 -17.90 -20.35
N LYS A 344 -26.95 -18.78 -20.91
CA LYS A 344 -26.68 -20.23 -20.86
C LYS A 344 -25.75 -20.64 -21.99
N ASP A 345 -25.96 -20.06 -23.17
CA ASP A 345 -25.25 -20.44 -24.39
C ASP A 345 -24.02 -19.57 -24.65
N LEU A 346 -23.01 -20.16 -25.29
CA LEU A 346 -21.76 -19.45 -25.63
C LEU A 346 -22.01 -18.25 -26.56
N ASN A 347 -22.93 -18.39 -27.52
CA ASN A 347 -23.25 -17.31 -28.45
C ASN A 347 -23.93 -16.13 -27.75
N GLU A 348 -24.80 -16.40 -26.79
CA GLU A 348 -25.42 -15.37 -25.96
C GLU A 348 -24.37 -14.67 -25.08
N LYS A 349 -23.46 -15.44 -24.47
CA LYS A 349 -22.32 -14.90 -23.72
C LYS A 349 -21.45 -13.98 -24.58
N LYS A 350 -21.14 -14.40 -25.82
CA LYS A 350 -20.41 -13.57 -26.80
C LYS A 350 -21.16 -12.27 -27.10
N ALA A 351 -22.45 -12.35 -27.37
CA ALA A 351 -23.27 -11.18 -27.68
C ALA A 351 -23.35 -10.19 -26.50
N LEU A 352 -23.51 -10.70 -25.28
CA LEU A 352 -23.53 -9.86 -24.07
C LEU A 352 -22.19 -9.16 -23.85
N LEU A 353 -21.07 -9.89 -23.96
CA LEU A 353 -19.74 -9.31 -23.80
C LEU A 353 -19.47 -8.26 -24.88
N ALA A 354 -19.77 -8.55 -26.14
CA ALA A 354 -19.62 -7.61 -27.25
C ALA A 354 -20.44 -6.32 -27.01
N ALA A 355 -21.70 -6.45 -26.57
CA ALA A 355 -22.54 -5.30 -26.29
C ALA A 355 -21.97 -4.41 -25.17
N VAL A 356 -21.43 -5.01 -24.10
CA VAL A 356 -20.82 -4.26 -23.00
C VAL A 356 -19.51 -3.57 -23.41
N LEU A 357 -18.66 -4.25 -24.22
CA LEU A 357 -17.43 -3.64 -24.72
C LEU A 357 -17.70 -2.53 -25.74
N GLU A 358 -18.73 -2.68 -26.56
CA GLU A 358 -19.20 -1.63 -27.49
C GLU A 358 -19.74 -0.41 -26.72
N GLU A 359 -20.56 -0.63 -25.70
CA GLU A 359 -21.07 0.42 -24.80
C GLU A 359 -19.91 1.17 -24.11
N ALA A 360 -18.89 0.45 -23.63
CA ALA A 360 -17.69 1.02 -23.02
C ALA A 360 -16.86 1.86 -24.00
N ALA A 361 -16.60 1.33 -25.21
CA ALA A 361 -15.84 2.02 -26.25
C ALA A 361 -16.51 3.32 -26.66
N TYR A 362 -17.83 3.27 -26.81
CA TYR A 362 -18.63 4.38 -27.28
C TYR A 362 -18.81 5.50 -26.27
N ALA A 363 -18.80 5.18 -24.97
CA ALA A 363 -18.88 6.17 -23.91
C ALA A 363 -17.72 7.17 -23.95
N GLY A 364 -16.54 6.75 -24.42
CA GLY A 364 -15.39 7.62 -24.73
C GLY A 364 -14.55 8.08 -23.52
N ASN A 365 -15.11 8.04 -22.30
CA ASN A 365 -14.39 8.29 -21.05
C ASN A 365 -14.08 7.04 -20.24
N ILE A 366 -14.47 5.85 -20.69
CA ILE A 366 -14.27 4.62 -19.92
C ILE A 366 -12.89 4.04 -20.17
N ILE A 367 -12.26 3.59 -19.09
CA ILE A 367 -11.14 2.65 -19.09
C ILE A 367 -11.63 1.42 -18.35
N LEU A 368 -11.64 0.28 -19.03
CA LEU A 368 -12.16 -0.96 -18.47
C LEU A 368 -11.04 -1.72 -17.76
N MET A 369 -11.15 -1.91 -16.45
CA MET A 369 -10.28 -2.79 -15.70
C MET A 369 -10.82 -4.22 -15.74
N VAL A 370 -10.01 -5.17 -16.20
CA VAL A 370 -10.36 -6.60 -16.27
C VAL A 370 -9.36 -7.39 -15.44
N ARG A 371 -9.84 -8.09 -14.42
CA ARG A 371 -9.03 -9.05 -13.66
C ARG A 371 -8.99 -10.38 -14.38
N ASP A 372 -7.84 -11.04 -14.37
CA ASP A 372 -7.69 -12.40 -14.87
C ASP A 372 -8.21 -12.57 -16.30
N ILE A 373 -7.76 -11.67 -17.20
CA ILE A 373 -8.21 -11.63 -18.61
C ILE A 373 -8.06 -12.98 -19.32
N GLN A 374 -7.11 -13.82 -18.89
CA GLN A 374 -6.92 -15.20 -19.37
C GLN A 374 -8.17 -16.07 -19.24
N ARG A 375 -9.04 -15.81 -18.25
CA ARG A 375 -10.32 -16.52 -18.09
C ARG A 375 -11.31 -16.21 -19.21
N LEU A 376 -11.13 -15.10 -19.93
CA LEU A 376 -11.97 -14.70 -21.06
C LEU A 376 -11.33 -15.01 -22.41
N THR A 377 -10.02 -15.23 -22.47
CA THR A 377 -9.24 -15.29 -23.71
C THR A 377 -8.52 -16.62 -23.93
N HIS A 378 -8.81 -17.62 -23.08
CA HIS A 378 -8.23 -18.94 -23.20
C HIS A 378 -9.21 -20.04 -22.82
N SER A 379 -9.43 -20.97 -23.76
CA SER A 379 -10.34 -22.10 -23.58
C SER A 379 -9.88 -23.10 -22.51
N GLU A 380 -8.59 -23.19 -22.21
CA GLU A 380 -8.07 -24.08 -21.16
C GLU A 380 -8.57 -23.73 -19.75
N VAL A 381 -9.01 -22.48 -19.53
CA VAL A 381 -9.35 -21.99 -18.18
C VAL A 381 -10.83 -22.16 -17.89
N GLU A 382 -11.70 -21.67 -18.78
CA GLU A 382 -13.17 -21.67 -18.58
C GLU A 382 -13.94 -22.38 -19.72
N GLY A 383 -13.26 -22.99 -20.68
CA GLY A 383 -13.87 -23.69 -21.80
C GLY A 383 -14.37 -22.79 -22.94
N TYR A 384 -14.13 -21.48 -22.88
CA TYR A 384 -14.48 -20.52 -23.94
C TYR A 384 -13.33 -19.57 -24.26
N ASP A 385 -13.37 -18.98 -25.47
CA ASP A 385 -12.41 -17.99 -25.94
C ASP A 385 -13.14 -16.82 -26.61
N PHE A 386 -12.98 -15.63 -26.02
CA PHE A 386 -13.52 -14.34 -26.47
C PHE A 386 -12.43 -13.42 -27.03
N THR A 387 -11.25 -13.94 -27.37
CA THR A 387 -10.14 -13.17 -27.96
C THR A 387 -10.56 -12.37 -29.19
N ASP A 388 -11.45 -12.94 -30.02
CA ASP A 388 -12.03 -12.29 -31.19
C ASP A 388 -12.80 -11.00 -30.85
N ILE A 389 -13.56 -11.01 -29.77
CA ILE A 389 -14.33 -9.85 -29.31
C ILE A 389 -13.38 -8.75 -28.82
N PHE A 390 -12.39 -9.10 -28.00
CA PHE A 390 -11.40 -8.13 -27.53
C PHE A 390 -10.58 -7.52 -28.67
N GLU A 391 -10.12 -8.35 -29.62
CA GLU A 391 -9.35 -7.89 -30.78
C GLU A 391 -10.12 -6.84 -31.59
N ALA A 392 -11.41 -7.06 -31.87
CA ALA A 392 -12.25 -6.15 -32.63
C ALA A 392 -12.39 -4.74 -32.00
N HIS A 393 -12.36 -4.64 -30.66
CA HIS A 393 -12.42 -3.36 -29.95
C HIS A 393 -11.06 -2.73 -29.71
N LEU A 394 -10.02 -3.54 -29.48
CA LEU A 394 -8.65 -3.07 -29.26
C LEU A 394 -8.01 -2.55 -30.56
N GLU A 395 -8.32 -3.14 -31.71
CA GLU A 395 -7.81 -2.70 -33.01
C GLU A 395 -8.25 -1.27 -33.34
N LYS A 396 -9.50 -0.90 -33.00
CA LYS A 396 -10.04 0.44 -33.21
C LYS A 396 -9.42 1.50 -32.28
N ARG A 397 -8.73 1.08 -31.21
CA ARG A 397 -8.16 1.96 -30.15
C ARG A 397 -9.17 2.86 -29.44
N GLU A 398 -10.46 2.54 -29.56
CA GLU A 398 -11.54 3.29 -28.91
C GLU A 398 -11.73 2.85 -27.45
N LEU A 399 -11.54 1.56 -27.18
CA LEU A 399 -11.58 0.98 -25.84
C LEU A 399 -10.19 0.84 -25.26
N LYS A 400 -9.98 1.39 -24.05
CA LYS A 400 -8.75 1.20 -23.28
C LYS A 400 -9.00 0.22 -22.16
N ILE A 401 -8.11 -0.77 -22.03
CA ILE A 401 -8.20 -1.81 -21.01
C ILE A 401 -6.99 -1.72 -20.07
N ILE A 402 -7.24 -1.94 -18.78
CA ILE A 402 -6.21 -2.23 -17.78
C ILE A 402 -6.43 -3.68 -17.31
N ALA A 403 -5.61 -4.59 -17.80
CA ALA A 403 -5.64 -5.98 -17.38
C ALA A 403 -4.74 -6.19 -16.16
N ILE A 404 -5.19 -6.96 -15.16
CA ILE A 404 -4.35 -7.39 -14.03
C ILE A 404 -4.15 -8.90 -14.11
N THR A 405 -2.91 -9.36 -14.05
CA THR A 405 -2.55 -10.79 -14.08
C THR A 405 -1.33 -11.08 -13.20
N THR A 406 -1.02 -12.35 -12.97
CA THR A 406 0.22 -12.80 -12.32
C THR A 406 1.31 -13.14 -13.34
N PRO A 407 2.60 -13.17 -12.95
CA PRO A 407 3.68 -13.55 -13.86
C PRO A 407 3.49 -14.93 -14.48
N ALA A 408 3.08 -15.93 -13.68
CA ALA A 408 2.86 -17.30 -14.14
C ALA A 408 1.73 -17.40 -15.17
N GLU A 409 0.60 -16.71 -14.93
CA GLU A 409 -0.52 -16.70 -15.86
C GLU A 409 -0.19 -15.92 -17.14
N TYR A 410 0.57 -14.83 -17.03
CA TYR A 410 1.02 -14.09 -18.19
C TYR A 410 1.88 -14.96 -19.10
N GLU A 411 2.90 -15.63 -18.56
CA GLU A 411 3.81 -16.47 -19.35
C GLU A 411 3.09 -17.66 -19.98
N ARG A 412 2.14 -18.25 -19.26
CA ARG A 412 1.38 -19.40 -19.74
C ARG A 412 0.34 -19.05 -20.81
N PHE A 413 -0.45 -17.99 -20.61
CA PHE A 413 -1.65 -17.76 -21.41
C PHE A 413 -1.59 -16.51 -22.32
N ILE A 414 -0.94 -15.43 -21.87
CA ILE A 414 -1.01 -14.12 -22.54
C ILE A 414 0.23 -13.89 -23.42
N GLY A 415 1.41 -14.21 -22.92
CA GLY A 415 2.69 -14.09 -23.61
C GLY A 415 2.76 -14.81 -24.96
N PRO A 416 2.23 -16.06 -25.07
CA PRO A 416 2.14 -16.79 -26.34
C PRO A 416 1.05 -16.27 -27.29
N ASN A 417 0.01 -15.60 -26.78
CA ASN A 417 -1.12 -15.13 -27.59
C ASN A 417 -0.79 -13.82 -28.34
N LEU A 418 -0.25 -13.96 -29.55
CA LEU A 418 0.12 -12.83 -30.41
C LEU A 418 -1.04 -11.89 -30.76
N ARG A 419 -2.29 -12.36 -30.75
CA ARG A 419 -3.47 -11.56 -31.11
C ARG A 419 -3.76 -10.46 -30.09
N LEU A 420 -3.53 -10.75 -28.80
CA LEU A 420 -3.72 -9.78 -27.71
C LEU A 420 -2.45 -9.02 -27.38
N ARG A 421 -1.29 -9.70 -27.43
CA ARG A 421 0.00 -9.12 -27.03
C ARG A 421 0.36 -7.84 -27.79
N LYS A 422 -0.02 -7.72 -29.07
CA LYS A 422 0.23 -6.51 -29.89
C LYS A 422 -0.51 -5.25 -29.38
N TYR A 423 -1.55 -5.40 -28.57
CA TYR A 423 -2.36 -4.27 -28.05
C TYR A 423 -2.14 -4.00 -26.55
N LEU A 424 -1.43 -4.90 -25.86
CA LEU A 424 -1.20 -4.86 -24.42
C LEU A 424 0.27 -4.58 -24.11
N GLU A 425 0.53 -3.41 -23.54
CA GLU A 425 1.86 -3.03 -23.07
C GLU A 425 2.05 -3.42 -21.60
N LYS A 426 3.20 -4.03 -21.30
CA LYS A 426 3.53 -4.56 -19.97
C LYS A 426 3.94 -3.45 -19.00
N VAL A 427 3.33 -3.45 -17.83
CA VAL A 427 3.76 -2.71 -16.64
C VAL A 427 4.00 -3.71 -15.51
N GLU A 428 5.26 -3.88 -15.14
CA GLU A 428 5.66 -4.78 -14.06
C GLU A 428 5.60 -4.06 -12.72
N ILE A 429 5.01 -4.72 -11.72
CA ILE A 429 4.99 -4.24 -10.35
C ILE A 429 5.77 -5.22 -9.49
N ALA A 430 6.93 -4.77 -9.03
CA ALA A 430 7.73 -5.50 -8.08
C ALA A 430 7.16 -5.36 -6.65
N PRO A 431 7.42 -6.34 -5.77
CA PRO A 431 7.25 -6.15 -4.33
C PRO A 431 8.04 -4.91 -3.87
N PRO A 432 7.48 -4.08 -2.97
CA PRO A 432 8.19 -2.93 -2.43
C PRO A 432 9.40 -3.38 -1.62
N SER A 433 10.42 -2.53 -1.56
CA SER A 433 11.56 -2.69 -0.66
C SER A 433 11.11 -2.68 0.80
N LYS A 434 11.97 -3.13 1.72
CA LYS A 434 11.64 -3.12 3.16
C LYS A 434 11.33 -1.71 3.67
N THR A 435 12.05 -0.70 3.18
CA THR A 435 11.81 0.71 3.56
C THR A 435 10.46 1.19 3.06
N GLU A 436 10.14 0.98 1.78
CA GLU A 436 8.85 1.35 1.21
C GLU A 436 7.69 0.58 1.87
N ALA A 437 7.87 -0.71 2.14
CA ALA A 437 6.89 -1.52 2.85
C ALA A 437 6.66 -1.00 4.28
N PHE A 438 7.70 -0.47 4.93
CA PHE A 438 7.58 0.13 6.25
C PHE A 438 6.84 1.47 6.20
N GLU A 439 7.10 2.32 5.22
CA GLU A 439 6.36 3.56 4.99
C GLU A 439 4.87 3.27 4.73
N ILE A 440 4.55 2.26 3.90
CA ILE A 440 3.17 1.80 3.65
C ILE A 440 2.52 1.31 4.95
N LEU A 441 3.28 0.62 5.79
CA LEU A 441 2.81 0.12 7.07
C LEU A 441 2.51 1.26 8.06
N ILE A 442 3.36 2.30 8.10
CA ILE A 442 3.14 3.52 8.89
C ILE A 442 1.88 4.25 8.41
N GLU A 443 1.70 4.41 7.10
CA GLU A 443 0.51 5.06 6.54
C GLU A 443 -0.77 4.29 6.91
N SER A 444 -0.72 2.96 6.79
CA SER A 444 -1.83 2.10 7.21
C SER A 444 -2.10 2.20 8.70
N ALA A 445 -1.04 2.26 9.53
CA ALA A 445 -1.17 2.44 10.98
C ALA A 445 -1.81 3.78 11.33
N LYS A 446 -1.42 4.88 10.67
CA LYS A 446 -2.02 6.21 10.83
C LYS A 446 -3.53 6.20 10.56
N ASP A 447 -3.97 5.56 9.47
CA ASP A 447 -5.39 5.42 9.14
C ASP A 447 -6.14 4.65 10.22
N TRP A 448 -5.50 3.62 10.79
CA TRP A 448 -6.05 2.85 11.89
C TRP A 448 -6.12 3.63 13.20
N GLU A 449 -5.09 4.39 13.57
CA GLU A 449 -5.11 5.24 14.77
C GLU A 449 -6.25 6.26 14.70
N ALA A 450 -6.44 6.89 13.52
CA ALA A 450 -7.49 7.87 13.32
C ALA A 450 -8.91 7.28 13.48
N ARG A 451 -9.10 6.00 13.17
CA ARG A 451 -10.40 5.31 13.26
C ARG A 451 -10.64 4.65 14.61
N SER A 452 -9.60 4.04 15.19
CA SER A 452 -9.71 3.21 16.39
C SER A 452 -9.36 3.97 17.68
N GLY A 453 -8.61 5.07 17.58
CA GLY A 453 -8.07 5.81 18.73
C GLY A 453 -6.95 5.06 19.48
N LEU A 454 -6.45 3.94 18.94
CA LEU A 454 -5.33 3.20 19.49
C LEU A 454 -4.01 3.90 19.17
N VAL A 455 -3.02 3.75 20.05
CA VAL A 455 -1.63 4.18 19.79
C VAL A 455 -0.81 2.97 19.33
N ILE A 456 -0.27 3.03 18.13
CA ILE A 456 0.50 1.94 17.53
C ILE A 456 1.99 2.26 17.65
N ARG A 457 2.70 1.50 18.49
CA ARG A 457 4.12 1.76 18.73
C ARG A 457 4.99 1.39 17.52
N ILE A 458 5.98 2.21 17.18
CA ILE A 458 6.94 1.96 16.08
C ILE A 458 7.69 0.62 16.26
N PRO A 459 8.17 0.23 17.45
CA PRO A 459 8.77 -1.09 17.65
C PRO A 459 7.84 -2.26 17.34
N ALA A 460 6.51 -2.07 17.45
CA ALA A 460 5.54 -3.07 17.03
C ALA A 460 5.50 -3.17 15.50
N LEU A 461 5.39 -2.04 14.80
CA LEU A 461 5.44 -2.00 13.33
C LEU A 461 6.73 -2.59 12.76
N ARG A 462 7.89 -2.22 13.31
CA ARG A 462 9.18 -2.74 12.86
C ARG A 462 9.22 -4.26 13.03
N LYS A 463 8.69 -4.75 14.14
CA LYS A 463 8.63 -6.18 14.40
C LYS A 463 7.69 -6.91 13.46
N ILE A 464 6.54 -6.32 13.12
CA ILE A 464 5.66 -6.84 12.07
C ILE A 464 6.45 -6.99 10.77
N LEU A 465 7.18 -5.95 10.35
CA LEU A 465 7.99 -5.99 9.13
C LEU A 465 9.08 -7.07 9.19
N GLU A 466 9.91 -7.09 10.25
CA GLU A 466 11.04 -8.01 10.40
C GLU A 466 10.61 -9.48 10.50
N GLU A 467 9.58 -9.77 11.29
CA GLU A 467 9.15 -11.14 11.55
C GLU A 467 8.23 -11.66 10.43
N SER A 468 7.36 -10.83 9.85
CA SER A 468 6.60 -11.25 8.65
C SER A 468 7.53 -11.52 7.47
N ASP A 469 8.64 -10.79 7.32
CA ASP A 469 9.63 -11.09 6.29
C ASP A 469 10.24 -12.47 6.45
N ARG A 470 10.56 -12.82 7.71
CA ARG A 470 11.26 -14.06 8.04
C ARG A 470 10.36 -15.29 7.98
N TYR A 471 9.12 -15.20 8.46
CA TYR A 471 8.26 -16.38 8.63
C TYR A 471 7.12 -16.47 7.61
N ILE A 472 6.76 -15.38 6.92
CA ILE A 472 5.70 -15.36 5.90
C ILE A 472 6.36 -15.13 4.54
N THR A 473 6.72 -16.23 3.88
CA THR A 473 7.47 -16.21 2.61
C THR A 473 6.57 -16.28 1.38
N GLU A 474 5.33 -16.76 1.53
CA GLU A 474 4.38 -16.95 0.41
C GLU A 474 3.78 -15.65 -0.08
N THR A 475 3.44 -14.79 0.88
CA THR A 475 2.77 -13.52 0.62
C THR A 475 3.84 -12.44 0.51
N PRO A 476 3.91 -11.69 -0.59
CA PRO A 476 4.87 -10.61 -0.71
C PRO A 476 4.46 -9.39 0.13
N PHE A 477 5.38 -8.45 0.28
CA PHE A 477 5.01 -7.11 0.76
C PHE A 477 4.17 -6.37 -0.28
N PRO A 478 3.30 -5.42 0.14
CA PRO A 478 3.01 -5.05 1.53
C PRO A 478 1.93 -5.92 2.20
N GLU A 479 1.23 -6.80 1.46
CA GLU A 479 0.07 -7.56 1.97
C GLU A 479 0.35 -8.30 3.28
N LYS A 480 1.47 -9.03 3.38
CA LYS A 480 1.80 -9.76 4.61
C LYS A 480 1.95 -8.86 5.84
N ALA A 481 2.44 -7.63 5.68
CA ALA A 481 2.64 -6.72 6.80
C ALA A 481 1.31 -6.09 7.24
N ILE A 482 0.49 -5.69 6.27
CA ILE A 482 -0.84 -5.11 6.51
C ILE A 482 -1.75 -6.15 7.17
N GLU A 483 -1.76 -7.39 6.68
CA GLU A 483 -2.58 -8.46 7.24
C GLU A 483 -2.23 -8.75 8.70
N ILE A 484 -0.94 -8.75 9.05
CA ILE A 484 -0.50 -8.90 10.44
C ILE A 484 -0.89 -7.68 11.28
N LEU A 485 -0.76 -6.46 10.74
CA LEU A 485 -1.19 -5.25 11.44
C LEU A 485 -2.69 -5.29 11.78
N ASP A 486 -3.53 -5.65 10.81
CA ASP A 486 -4.98 -5.78 10.99
C ASP A 486 -5.33 -6.84 12.06
N GLY A 487 -4.64 -7.97 12.03
CA GLY A 487 -4.77 -9.03 13.03
C GLY A 487 -4.38 -8.56 14.44
N VAL A 488 -3.26 -7.84 14.57
CA VAL A 488 -2.78 -7.27 15.83
C VAL A 488 -3.73 -6.23 16.39
N ILE A 489 -4.25 -5.33 15.55
CA ILE A 489 -5.21 -4.32 15.97
C ILE A 489 -6.49 -4.99 16.48
N THR A 490 -7.01 -5.96 15.74
CA THR A 490 -8.20 -6.73 16.14
C THR A 490 -7.98 -7.44 17.48
N PHE A 491 -6.80 -8.05 17.67
CA PHE A 491 -6.40 -8.70 18.91
C PHE A 491 -6.36 -7.72 20.10
N VAL A 492 -5.77 -6.54 19.91
CA VAL A 492 -5.67 -5.49 20.95
C VAL A 492 -7.05 -4.90 21.28
N GLN A 493 -7.91 -4.70 20.29
CA GLN A 493 -9.29 -4.24 20.50
C GLN A 493 -10.10 -5.23 21.33
N ASN A 494 -9.97 -6.53 21.06
CA ASN A 494 -10.62 -7.58 21.83
C ASN A 494 -10.13 -7.60 23.29
N LYS A 495 -8.84 -7.31 23.51
CA LYS A 495 -8.23 -7.15 24.84
C LYS A 495 -8.62 -5.85 25.55
N LYS A 496 -9.29 -4.92 24.85
CA LYS A 496 -9.65 -3.57 25.34
C LYS A 496 -8.44 -2.75 25.81
N ALA A 497 -7.28 -2.98 25.21
CA ALA A 497 -6.10 -2.16 25.45
C ALA A 497 -6.10 -0.93 24.52
N ILE A 498 -5.39 0.12 24.92
CA ILE A 498 -5.33 1.41 24.20
C ILE A 498 -4.07 1.54 23.33
N GLU A 499 -3.14 0.60 23.45
CA GLU A 499 -1.85 0.64 22.77
C GLU A 499 -1.48 -0.72 22.17
N VAL A 500 -0.80 -0.69 21.03
CA VAL A 500 -0.25 -1.86 20.35
C VAL A 500 1.23 -1.98 20.65
N THR A 501 1.63 -3.12 21.21
CA THR A 501 3.02 -3.38 21.62
C THR A 501 3.65 -4.52 20.80
N SER A 502 4.98 -4.62 20.87
CA SER A 502 5.72 -5.72 20.24
C SER A 502 5.37 -7.11 20.78
N ASP A 503 4.75 -7.21 21.96
CA ASP A 503 4.30 -8.48 22.54
C ASP A 503 2.94 -8.90 21.98
N ASP A 504 2.07 -7.96 21.63
CA ASP A 504 0.82 -8.26 20.93
C ASP A 504 1.10 -8.78 19.51
N VAL A 505 2.13 -8.22 18.83
CA VAL A 505 2.64 -8.74 17.56
C VAL A 505 3.12 -10.19 17.67
N ASN A 506 3.83 -10.52 18.75
CA ASN A 506 4.29 -11.89 19.01
C ASN A 506 3.12 -12.85 19.18
N ALA A 507 2.08 -12.46 19.91
CA ALA A 507 0.92 -13.30 20.15
C ALA A 507 0.21 -13.67 18.83
N VAL A 508 -0.04 -12.68 17.98
CA VAL A 508 -0.71 -12.89 16.69
C VAL A 508 0.16 -13.69 15.72
N LEU A 509 1.46 -13.41 15.66
CA LEU A 509 2.36 -14.21 14.82
C LEU A 509 2.47 -15.64 15.32
N ALA A 510 2.48 -15.87 16.63
CA ALA A 510 2.52 -17.21 17.20
C ALA A 510 1.26 -17.99 16.88
N GLU A 511 0.09 -17.36 16.93
CA GLU A 511 -1.17 -17.95 16.50
C GLU A 511 -1.14 -18.32 15.00
N LYS A 512 -0.64 -17.42 14.15
CA LYS A 512 -0.63 -17.62 12.70
C LYS A 512 0.41 -18.62 12.21
N THR A 513 1.60 -18.65 12.81
CA THR A 513 2.73 -19.47 12.36
C THR A 513 2.97 -20.72 13.19
N GLY A 514 2.38 -20.81 14.39
CA GLY A 514 2.65 -21.85 15.38
C GLY A 514 4.02 -21.73 16.07
N ILE A 515 4.81 -20.69 15.77
CA ILE A 515 6.14 -20.48 16.36
C ILE A 515 6.01 -19.55 17.58
N SER A 516 6.59 -19.93 18.72
CA SER A 516 6.64 -19.03 19.87
C SER A 516 7.67 -17.92 19.65
N PHE A 517 7.21 -16.67 19.64
CA PHE A 517 8.05 -15.46 19.56
C PHE A 517 8.21 -14.74 20.89
N ALA A 518 7.65 -15.30 21.97
CA ALA A 518 7.73 -14.70 23.29
C ALA A 518 9.19 -14.54 23.71
N ARG A 519 9.48 -13.43 24.40
CA ARG A 519 10.76 -13.32 25.11
C ARG A 519 10.85 -14.46 26.11
N LEU A 520 12.04 -15.03 26.23
CA LEU A 520 12.28 -16.08 27.19
C LEU A 520 11.91 -15.59 28.58
N THR A 521 10.85 -16.20 29.09
CA THR A 521 10.47 -16.09 30.48
C THR A 521 11.63 -16.61 31.35
N ASP A 522 11.74 -16.10 32.58
CA ASP A 522 12.80 -16.60 33.48
C ASP A 522 12.63 -18.10 33.79
N SER A 523 11.41 -18.63 33.67
CA SER A 523 11.12 -20.06 33.68
C SER A 523 11.74 -20.78 32.48
N GLU A 524 11.64 -20.24 31.26
CA GLU A 524 12.31 -20.80 30.07
C GLU A 524 13.83 -20.74 30.16
N LYS A 525 14.41 -19.65 30.68
CA LYS A 525 15.86 -19.59 30.94
C LYS A 525 16.29 -20.66 31.92
N THR A 526 15.54 -20.82 33.01
CA THR A 526 15.80 -21.87 34.01
C THR A 526 15.66 -23.27 33.40
N ARG A 527 14.64 -23.47 32.56
CA ARG A 527 14.41 -24.72 31.82
C ARG A 527 15.57 -25.03 30.87
N MET A 528 16.07 -24.03 30.13
CA MET A 528 17.24 -24.19 29.26
C MET A 528 18.54 -24.45 30.04
N GLY A 529 18.67 -23.91 31.24
CA GLY A 529 19.77 -24.23 32.15
C GLY A 529 19.76 -25.68 32.63
N LYS A 530 18.60 -26.36 32.56
CA LYS A 530 18.41 -27.77 32.97
C LYS A 530 18.10 -28.69 31.79
N ILE A 531 18.32 -28.26 30.54
CA ILE A 531 17.83 -29.00 29.36
C ILE A 531 18.45 -30.40 29.25
N GLU A 532 19.72 -30.57 29.58
CA GLU A 532 20.36 -31.89 29.60
C GLU A 532 19.69 -32.83 30.61
N THR A 533 19.41 -32.33 31.81
CA THR A 533 18.73 -33.10 32.86
C THR A 533 17.35 -33.53 32.39
N ILE A 534 16.59 -32.62 31.75
CA ILE A 534 15.26 -32.91 31.22
C ILE A 534 15.31 -33.96 30.10
N ILE A 535 16.31 -33.90 29.21
CA ILE A 535 16.50 -34.91 28.17
C ILE A 535 16.83 -36.27 28.80
N HIS A 536 17.66 -36.30 29.84
CA HIS A 536 18.05 -37.52 30.55
C HIS A 536 16.92 -38.18 31.36
N GLU A 537 15.80 -37.49 31.63
CA GLU A 537 14.60 -38.13 32.19
C GLU A 537 14.02 -39.22 31.29
N LYS A 538 14.26 -39.12 29.97
CA LYS A 538 13.74 -40.06 28.97
C LYS A 538 14.81 -40.74 28.13
N LEU A 539 16.04 -40.20 28.10
CA LEU A 539 17.15 -40.75 27.35
C LEU A 539 18.28 -41.18 28.28
N ILE A 540 18.56 -42.49 28.32
CA ILE A 540 19.62 -43.06 29.14
C ILE A 540 20.94 -43.09 28.35
N ASN A 541 22.05 -42.72 28.99
CA ASN A 541 23.39 -42.56 28.39
C ASN A 541 23.42 -41.46 27.31
N GLN A 542 24.34 -41.58 26.33
CA GLN A 542 24.52 -40.63 25.22
C GLN A 542 24.90 -39.21 25.68
N ASP A 543 25.58 -39.07 26.81
CA ASP A 543 25.87 -37.77 27.46
C ASP A 543 26.57 -36.77 26.52
N SER A 544 27.45 -37.26 25.64
CA SER A 544 28.13 -36.43 24.64
C SER A 544 27.14 -35.83 23.62
N ALA A 545 26.20 -36.63 23.12
CA ALA A 545 25.18 -36.16 22.19
C ALA A 545 24.21 -35.18 22.86
N VAL A 546 23.76 -35.49 24.08
CA VAL A 546 22.86 -34.63 24.86
C VAL A 546 23.52 -33.28 25.18
N SER A 547 24.79 -33.28 25.56
CA SER A 547 25.56 -32.05 25.82
C SER A 547 25.71 -31.17 24.58
N LEU A 548 25.97 -31.75 23.41
CA LEU A 548 26.04 -31.02 22.13
C LEU A 548 24.69 -30.42 21.75
N ILE A 549 23.60 -31.18 21.91
CA ILE A 549 22.23 -30.71 21.68
C ILE A 549 21.93 -29.54 22.62
N GLY A 550 22.14 -29.72 23.93
CA GLY A 550 21.90 -28.68 24.95
C GLY A 550 22.67 -27.39 24.67
N LYS A 551 23.93 -27.49 24.23
CA LYS A 551 24.75 -26.33 23.83
C LYS A 551 24.16 -25.59 22.62
N SER A 552 23.76 -26.30 21.58
CA SER A 552 23.16 -25.71 20.38
C SER A 552 21.82 -25.03 20.69
N LEU A 553 20.95 -25.69 21.46
CA LEU A 553 19.66 -25.12 21.88
C LEU A 553 19.88 -23.84 22.69
N ARG A 554 20.77 -23.86 23.70
CA ARG A 554 21.10 -22.65 24.48
C ARG A 554 21.66 -21.53 23.62
N ALA A 555 22.56 -21.83 22.69
CA ALA A 555 23.14 -20.83 21.80
C ALA A 555 22.06 -20.14 20.95
N ARG A 556 21.06 -20.90 20.46
CA ARG A 556 19.90 -20.33 19.78
C ARG A 556 19.07 -19.45 20.71
N THR A 557 18.77 -19.96 21.88
CA THR A 557 17.94 -19.28 22.87
C THR A 557 18.57 -17.95 23.32
N LEU A 558 19.90 -17.88 23.44
CA LEU A 558 20.62 -16.64 23.76
C LEU A 558 20.78 -15.68 22.57
N GLY A 559 20.21 -16.00 21.40
CA GLY A 559 20.35 -15.19 20.19
C GLY A 559 21.77 -15.15 19.62
N ALA A 560 22.65 -16.06 20.04
CA ALA A 560 24.04 -16.13 19.60
C ALA A 560 24.23 -16.93 18.30
N SER A 561 23.15 -17.52 17.76
CA SER A 561 23.15 -18.26 16.49
C SER A 561 22.55 -17.42 15.36
N ASP A 562 23.06 -17.58 14.15
CA ASP A 562 22.51 -16.97 12.93
C ASP A 562 21.02 -17.31 12.73
N SER A 563 20.19 -16.29 12.54
CA SER A 563 18.75 -16.43 12.30
C SER A 563 18.42 -17.16 10.99
N SER A 564 19.35 -17.21 10.03
CA SER A 564 19.20 -17.89 8.73
C SER A 564 19.44 -19.40 8.76
N ARG A 565 19.83 -19.95 9.92
CA ARG A 565 20.14 -21.38 10.10
C ARG A 565 19.12 -22.07 11.01
N PRO A 566 18.93 -23.40 10.85
CA PRO A 566 18.16 -24.19 11.81
C PRO A 566 18.68 -24.01 13.24
N VAL A 567 17.79 -24.20 14.22
CA VAL A 567 18.11 -24.15 15.66
C VAL A 567 19.31 -25.05 16.02
N GLY A 568 19.38 -26.21 15.38
CA GLY A 568 20.54 -27.10 15.41
C GLY A 568 20.48 -28.05 14.23
N SER A 569 21.65 -28.40 13.69
CA SER A 569 21.80 -29.44 12.68
C SER A 569 22.69 -30.51 13.26
N PHE A 570 22.17 -31.73 13.38
CA PHE A 570 22.84 -32.84 14.05
C PHE A 570 22.94 -34.03 13.10
N LEU A 571 24.09 -34.70 13.11
CA LEU A 571 24.29 -35.98 12.45
C LEU A 571 24.49 -37.04 13.54
N PHE A 572 23.49 -37.91 13.73
CA PHE A 572 23.59 -39.01 14.71
C PHE A 572 24.28 -40.23 14.09
N LEU A 573 25.44 -40.57 14.61
CA LEU A 573 26.25 -41.71 14.17
C LEU A 573 26.18 -42.85 15.18
N GLY A 574 26.06 -44.09 14.70
CA GLY A 574 26.06 -45.29 15.53
C GLY A 574 25.30 -46.45 14.90
N PRO A 575 25.41 -47.67 15.45
CA PRO A 575 24.68 -48.83 14.93
C PRO A 575 23.15 -48.68 15.06
N THR A 576 22.39 -49.57 14.45
CA THR A 576 20.93 -49.61 14.61
C THR A 576 20.56 -49.95 16.07
N GLY A 577 19.44 -49.41 16.55
CA GLY A 577 18.94 -49.72 17.90
C GLY A 577 19.60 -48.96 19.07
N VAL A 578 20.61 -48.12 18.85
CA VAL A 578 21.29 -47.35 19.94
C VAL A 578 20.52 -46.12 20.44
N GLY A 579 19.30 -45.88 19.91
CA GLY A 579 18.45 -44.77 20.34
C GLY A 579 18.52 -43.50 19.48
N LYS A 580 19.10 -43.53 18.27
CA LYS A 580 19.18 -42.33 17.38
C LYS A 580 17.80 -41.68 17.13
N THR A 581 16.82 -42.48 16.74
CA THR A 581 15.44 -42.03 16.50
C THR A 581 14.75 -41.62 17.81
N GLU A 582 15.07 -42.28 18.92
CA GLU A 582 14.49 -41.97 20.22
C GLU A 582 14.99 -40.61 20.74
N THR A 583 16.26 -40.29 20.54
CA THR A 583 16.82 -38.96 20.82
C THR A 583 16.07 -37.87 20.07
N ALA A 584 15.70 -38.08 18.81
CA ALA A 584 14.92 -37.13 18.03
C ALA A 584 13.49 -36.95 18.60
N LYS A 585 12.82 -38.02 19.04
CA LYS A 585 11.50 -37.95 19.67
C LYS A 585 11.53 -37.21 21.00
N VAL A 586 12.49 -37.55 21.86
CA VAL A 586 12.69 -36.86 23.15
C VAL A 586 12.98 -35.38 22.90
N LEU A 587 13.84 -35.05 21.93
CA LEU A 587 14.14 -33.67 21.58
C LEU A 587 12.90 -32.90 21.09
N ALA A 588 12.08 -33.49 20.22
CA ALA A 588 10.85 -32.85 19.76
C ALA A 588 9.89 -32.58 20.93
N LYS A 589 9.72 -33.55 21.82
CA LYS A 589 8.86 -33.41 23.01
C LYS A 589 9.38 -32.37 24.00
N VAL A 590 10.69 -32.34 24.24
CA VAL A 590 11.31 -31.38 25.17
C VAL A 590 11.28 -29.98 24.58
N TYR A 591 11.63 -29.80 23.30
CA TYR A 591 11.74 -28.47 22.71
C TYR A 591 10.41 -27.91 22.21
N TYR A 592 9.63 -28.69 21.46
CA TYR A 592 8.34 -28.28 20.88
C TYR A 592 7.12 -28.70 21.69
N GLY A 593 7.28 -29.51 22.75
CA GLY A 593 6.18 -29.96 23.60
C GLY A 593 5.44 -31.19 23.07
N SER A 594 5.65 -31.58 21.81
CA SER A 594 4.98 -32.71 21.17
C SER A 594 5.93 -33.53 20.30
N GLU A 595 5.73 -34.85 20.25
CA GLU A 595 6.41 -35.75 19.30
C GLU A 595 5.81 -35.62 17.88
N GLU A 596 4.57 -35.11 17.75
CA GLU A 596 3.90 -34.88 16.47
C GLU A 596 4.54 -33.73 15.67
N SER A 597 5.40 -32.94 16.31
CA SER A 597 6.21 -31.91 15.69
C SER A 597 7.37 -32.48 14.86
N ILE A 598 7.56 -33.81 14.81
CA ILE A 598 8.57 -34.44 13.97
C ILE A 598 8.06 -34.57 12.53
N LEU A 599 8.79 -33.96 11.59
CA LEU A 599 8.67 -34.24 10.16
C LEU A 599 9.68 -35.32 9.79
N ARG A 600 9.23 -36.57 9.70
CA ARG A 600 10.09 -37.71 9.41
C ARG A 600 10.07 -38.03 7.92
N PHE A 601 11.24 -38.14 7.32
CA PHE A 601 11.44 -38.59 5.96
C PHE A 601 12.43 -39.75 5.96
N ASP A 602 12.03 -40.89 5.42
CA ASP A 602 12.92 -42.03 5.22
C ASP A 602 13.68 -41.84 3.90
N MET A 603 14.99 -41.63 3.98
CA MET A 603 15.80 -41.30 2.81
C MET A 603 15.93 -42.47 1.83
N ALA A 604 15.66 -43.71 2.26
CA ALA A 604 15.60 -44.85 1.34
C ALA A 604 14.49 -44.68 0.28
N GLU A 605 13.38 -44.00 0.62
CA GLU A 605 12.27 -43.73 -0.30
C GLU A 605 12.56 -42.61 -1.32
N TYR A 606 13.61 -41.83 -1.09
CA TYR A 606 13.96 -40.64 -1.89
C TYR A 606 15.29 -40.80 -2.63
N SER A 607 15.77 -42.03 -2.81
CA SER A 607 17.00 -42.31 -3.54
C SER A 607 16.96 -41.93 -5.02
N GLY A 608 18.08 -41.43 -5.53
CA GLY A 608 18.25 -41.10 -6.94
C GLY A 608 17.53 -39.82 -7.39
N ARG A 609 17.55 -39.54 -8.70
CA ARG A 609 17.08 -38.25 -9.25
C ARG A 609 15.57 -38.02 -9.05
N GLU A 610 14.74 -39.02 -9.33
CA GLU A 610 13.29 -38.90 -9.18
C GLU A 610 12.86 -38.80 -7.72
N GLY A 611 13.55 -39.51 -6.82
CA GLY A 611 13.37 -39.40 -5.38
C GLY A 611 13.72 -38.00 -4.88
N LEU A 612 14.85 -37.44 -5.30
CA LEU A 612 15.24 -36.07 -4.99
C LEU A 612 14.19 -35.06 -5.49
N GLU A 613 13.74 -35.17 -6.76
CA GLU A 613 12.69 -34.30 -7.31
C GLU A 613 11.38 -34.37 -6.50
N ARG A 614 11.01 -35.56 -5.98
CA ARG A 614 9.86 -35.70 -5.06
C ARG A 614 10.12 -35.07 -3.68
N LEU A 615 11.35 -35.12 -3.18
CA LEU A 615 11.70 -34.59 -1.87
C LEU A 615 11.73 -33.06 -1.88
N ILE A 616 12.51 -32.45 -2.77
CA ILE A 616 12.74 -31.00 -2.81
C ILE A 616 11.81 -30.26 -3.78
N GLY A 617 11.28 -30.95 -4.79
CA GLY A 617 10.43 -30.38 -5.85
C GLY A 617 11.16 -30.26 -7.19
N SER A 618 10.40 -29.98 -8.26
CA SER A 618 10.91 -29.76 -9.61
C SER A 618 10.18 -28.60 -10.29
N GLN A 619 10.92 -27.56 -10.69
CA GLN A 619 10.36 -26.43 -11.44
C GLN A 619 9.93 -26.84 -12.85
N GLU A 620 10.71 -27.68 -13.53
CA GLU A 620 10.40 -28.15 -14.89
C GLU A 620 9.08 -28.92 -14.95
N ARG A 621 8.80 -29.72 -13.92
CA ARG A 621 7.58 -30.56 -13.84
C ARG A 621 6.45 -29.89 -13.04
N ASN A 622 6.66 -28.67 -12.56
CA ASN A 622 5.74 -27.97 -11.66
C ASN A 622 5.29 -28.85 -10.47
N LEU A 623 6.22 -29.63 -9.91
CA LEU A 623 5.96 -30.59 -8.85
C LEU A 623 6.47 -30.03 -7.51
N PRO A 624 5.59 -29.84 -6.50
CA PRO A 624 6.03 -29.41 -5.18
C PRO A 624 6.77 -30.54 -4.45
N GLY A 625 7.79 -30.19 -3.65
CA GLY A 625 8.56 -31.16 -2.87
C GLY A 625 7.86 -31.56 -1.58
N ALA A 626 7.92 -32.84 -1.21
CA ALA A 626 7.35 -33.34 0.04
C ALA A 626 7.99 -32.67 1.27
N LEU A 627 9.31 -32.49 1.26
CA LEU A 627 10.07 -31.82 2.33
C LEU A 627 9.71 -30.33 2.41
N THR A 628 9.72 -29.66 1.26
CA THR A 628 9.48 -28.21 1.18
C THR A 628 8.06 -27.87 1.62
N VAL A 629 7.06 -28.64 1.19
CA VAL A 629 5.67 -28.48 1.64
C VAL A 629 5.50 -28.78 3.12
N ALA A 630 6.12 -29.84 3.64
CA ALA A 630 5.97 -30.19 5.06
C ALA A 630 6.56 -29.13 5.99
N ILE A 631 7.77 -28.63 5.70
CA ILE A 631 8.42 -27.57 6.49
C ILE A 631 7.61 -26.27 6.40
N LYS A 632 7.11 -25.95 5.21
CA LYS A 632 6.26 -24.76 4.98
C LYS A 632 4.99 -24.78 5.83
N ASN A 633 4.32 -25.93 5.90
CA ASN A 633 3.09 -26.09 6.69
C ASN A 633 3.35 -26.14 8.21
N ARG A 634 4.54 -26.59 8.65
CA ARG A 634 4.91 -26.71 10.06
C ARG A 634 6.35 -26.20 10.28
N PRO A 635 6.56 -24.87 10.30
CA PRO A 635 7.91 -24.31 10.40
C PRO A 635 8.54 -24.53 11.79
N ALA A 636 7.73 -24.56 12.86
CA ALA A 636 8.16 -25.02 14.19
C ALA A 636 8.13 -26.56 14.27
N SER A 637 9.12 -27.22 13.66
CA SER A 637 9.20 -28.68 13.65
C SER A 637 10.63 -29.19 13.81
N LEU A 638 10.74 -30.47 14.15
CA LEU A 638 11.98 -31.22 14.10
C LEU A 638 12.01 -32.01 12.79
N LEU A 639 12.93 -31.67 11.88
CA LEU A 639 13.15 -32.44 10.67
C LEU A 639 14.03 -33.66 10.99
N LEU A 640 13.50 -34.86 10.77
CA LEU A 640 14.23 -36.11 10.90
C LEU A 640 14.42 -36.75 9.51
N LEU A 641 15.65 -36.74 9.03
CA LEU A 641 16.08 -37.47 7.83
C LEU A 641 16.66 -38.81 8.28
N ASP A 642 15.88 -39.88 8.17
CA ASP A 642 16.27 -41.22 8.60
C ASP A 642 17.08 -41.91 7.50
N GLU A 643 18.07 -42.72 7.90
CA GLU A 643 18.97 -43.44 6.98
C GLU A 643 19.58 -42.58 5.87
N ILE A 644 20.07 -41.38 6.21
CA ILE A 644 20.60 -40.39 5.23
C ILE A 644 21.71 -40.93 4.32
N GLU A 645 22.41 -41.97 4.73
CA GLU A 645 23.38 -42.68 3.91
C GLU A 645 22.78 -43.40 2.69
N LYS A 646 21.45 -43.57 2.64
CA LYS A 646 20.70 -44.19 1.53
C LYS A 646 20.04 -43.18 0.58
N ALA A 647 20.20 -41.88 0.84
CA ALA A 647 19.65 -40.77 0.05
C ALA A 647 20.24 -40.69 -1.37
#